data_AF-A0A559QJN4-F1
#
_entry.id   AF-A0A559QJN4-F1
#
_cell.length_a   1.000
_cell.length_b   1.000
_cell.length_c   1.000
_cell.angle_alpha   90.00
_cell.angle_beta   90.00
_cell.angle_gamma   90.00
#
_symmetry.space_group_name_H-M   'P 1'
#
loop_
_entity.id
_entity.type
_entity.pdbx_description
1 polymer ?
#
loop_
_entity_poly.entity_id
_entity_poly.type
_entity_poly.pdbx_seq_one_letter_code
_entity_poly.pdbx_strand_id
1 'polypeptide(L)'
;MTFPLLKKARKNALCTALCAAALAIPAANAQTTLTSNSTGTHGGYYYSFWKDGGDASFTLHPNGRYASNWTNATNNWVGGKGWNPGSPRTVTYSGSYSANGTSYLALYGWTRNPLIEYYIVENWVNYNPSSGATTYGTANLDGSSYTLARSQRVNQPSIDGTATFYQFWSVRSQKRSSGTINTGAHFDAWASVGLNLGTEFNYMVMATEGYQSSGNSDITVGSSGSTTSSSSSSSSSSGVLPNANVIVRMAGVVGDESVTLSIGGQTIQTWTLSSSMQDYGVVTSATGDVLVEFTNDGGDRDVQVDYVSVDGEIRQAEDQQENTGAYDGSCGGGSYSEMLHCNGYINFGPRTGGASTTSSSSSSSSSSSSSSSSSSSGIAGSVLEVELESLSGQSSFAPFSVSNDSAASGGAYIVWPNNGSNQINASGSDSATGQVAIDFSLSEAATVDFAIAANLANGDDDSFHYKMDSGSWSTQNNSQTSGWGSLTPASYSLSAGNHTLRLERREDGAQLDKVTLTASNGVISMGGTSSSSSSSSSSSSSSSSTTTTSSSSSSSSSSSSSSSSSGVVGNQCDGINEYPNWTARDWSGGPYNHANAGDQMVYQNTLYQANWYTTTVPGSDASWSSLGTCGGGTTSSSSSSSSSSSSTSSTSSSSSSSSSSSSTTSTTSSSSSSSSSSSSSSSSSSSSSSGTAALVVAVNAGGSATSYNGVSYRADDFFNGGNTSSTTDGIAGTTEDTVFQSERYGSFTYNIPVTPGTFSIDMQFAEIFHESAGSRSFNLYVEGQLELSQVDLYTLAGHDGAYTYEVTNVQVNDGSLDIELETLEDNGTIGGFAVFSPDGMLDEPPPTPTPPPSDENPSANCNVGSLPGAVSATNNLPDPFTKLNGSRMTDKSEWRCRRGEILKQAYTYIYGEKPAKPSSVSGTVSNSSIQVSVSDNGRSTSFSASVELPSSGSAPYPAVINYGGGFFNMSQGMKDVIKSQGVAIIEFDPYQVGSEGSGQGNGRFYDIYTSSQAGLLTAWAWGASRIVDVLETSSLIDADKLGVTGCSRFGKAAFMAGAFDGRIALTIPNESGIGGVPALRLVPVVDSGGEQPSHAINYEPWFSPNAFSSFANSTNRLPIDTHEILGLIAPRGVLILDNPHIGNLDYHASYAAAVAGQRIYTALGVGSNLSYHSNVSDGNHCAWKSEFAQPLRDHVSKFLKGGSGTTGFINARSGSTVNVDSYINWTTPNLSGQLDF
;
A
#
# COMPACT_ATOMS: atom_id res chain seq x y z
N MET A 1 -23.08 45.41 -35.53
CA MET A 1 -23.91 46.36 -34.75
C MET A 1 -24.30 45.62 -33.47
N THR A 2 -23.53 45.74 -32.36
CA THR A 2 -23.68 46.76 -31.30
C THR A 2 -25.05 46.68 -30.61
N PHE A 3 -25.17 46.39 -29.30
CA PHE A 3 -24.32 46.82 -28.16
C PHE A 3 -23.80 45.68 -27.22
N PRO A 4 -22.89 45.96 -26.25
CA PRO A 4 -22.09 44.95 -25.52
C PRO A 4 -22.27 44.92 -23.98
N LEU A 5 -21.35 44.22 -23.30
CA LEU A 5 -21.27 43.89 -21.86
C LEU A 5 -20.72 45.01 -20.94
N LEU A 6 -20.70 44.73 -19.61
CA LEU A 6 -19.71 45.08 -18.56
C LEU A 6 -20.04 46.13 -17.45
N LYS A 7 -20.07 45.61 -16.20
CA LYS A 7 -19.36 46.05 -14.95
C LYS A 7 -19.65 47.39 -14.21
N LYS A 8 -19.86 47.19 -12.89
CA LYS A 8 -19.21 47.82 -11.71
C LYS A 8 -19.74 49.12 -11.05
N ALA A 9 -19.49 49.13 -9.72
CA ALA A 9 -19.16 50.25 -8.81
C ALA A 9 -20.27 51.20 -8.29
N ARG A 10 -20.63 51.01 -7.01
CA ARG A 10 -20.91 52.13 -6.08
C ARG A 10 -19.59 52.62 -5.47
N LYS A 11 -19.53 53.89 -5.04
CA LYS A 11 -18.32 54.55 -4.50
C LYS A 11 -18.31 54.63 -2.97
N ASN A 12 -17.10 54.75 -2.43
CA ASN A 12 -16.74 54.86 -1.01
C ASN A 12 -17.29 56.12 -0.31
N ALA A 13 -17.46 56.02 1.01
CA ALA A 13 -17.05 57.02 2.00
C ALA A 13 -16.75 56.29 3.33
N LEU A 14 -15.94 56.87 4.23
CA LEU A 14 -15.40 56.20 5.43
C LEU A 14 -15.52 57.08 6.70
N CYS A 15 -15.35 56.46 7.87
CA CYS A 15 -15.22 57.07 9.21
C CYS A 15 -16.51 57.71 9.79
N THR A 16 -16.67 57.85 11.13
CA THR A 16 -15.71 57.72 12.24
C THR A 16 -16.35 57.00 13.46
N ALA A 17 -15.53 56.47 14.39
CA ALA A 17 -15.96 55.69 15.56
C ALA A 17 -15.94 56.50 16.88
N LEU A 18 -16.55 55.95 17.96
CA LEU A 18 -15.99 55.93 19.33
C LEU A 18 -16.77 54.99 20.29
N CYS A 19 -16.19 54.72 21.46
CA CYS A 19 -16.45 53.52 22.28
C CYS A 19 -17.38 53.74 23.48
N ALA A 20 -17.96 52.65 24.00
CA ALA A 20 -18.22 52.42 25.42
C ALA A 20 -18.24 50.91 25.71
N ALA A 21 -17.75 50.47 26.87
CA ALA A 21 -17.70 49.06 27.27
C ALA A 21 -18.78 48.71 28.31
N ALA A 22 -19.17 47.44 28.36
CA ALA A 22 -20.04 46.87 29.40
C ALA A 22 -19.54 45.46 29.78
N LEU A 23 -19.79 45.05 31.03
CA LEU A 23 -19.19 43.86 31.62
C LEU A 23 -19.78 42.56 31.07
N ALA A 24 -18.93 41.58 30.79
CA ALA A 24 -19.32 40.17 30.66
C ALA A 24 -19.03 39.44 31.97
N ILE A 25 -20.07 39.09 32.72
CA ILE A 25 -19.99 38.11 33.82
C ILE A 25 -19.90 36.72 33.16
N PRO A 26 -19.02 35.79 33.63
CA PRO A 26 -19.04 34.41 33.14
C PRO A 26 -20.41 33.78 33.43
N ALA A 27 -21.18 33.51 32.37
CA ALA A 27 -22.53 32.99 32.51
C ALA A 27 -22.51 31.58 33.11
N ALA A 28 -23.45 31.30 34.02
CA ALA A 28 -23.76 29.94 34.40
C ALA A 28 -24.20 29.16 33.14
N ASN A 29 -23.56 28.02 32.87
CA ASN A 29 -23.82 27.21 31.68
C ASN A 29 -25.17 26.51 31.82
N ALA A 30 -26.24 27.22 31.48
CA ALA A 30 -27.61 26.69 31.49
C ALA A 30 -27.74 25.49 30.53
N GLN A 31 -28.70 24.61 30.83
CA GLN A 31 -29.01 23.46 30.00
C GLN A 31 -29.45 23.90 28.60
N THR A 32 -28.79 23.39 27.56
CA THR A 32 -29.00 23.81 26.17
C THR A 32 -29.30 22.60 25.29
N THR A 33 -30.49 22.53 24.72
CA THR A 33 -30.88 21.46 23.78
C THR A 33 -30.60 21.88 22.34
N LEU A 34 -29.75 21.13 21.67
CA LEU A 34 -29.41 21.28 20.26
C LEU A 34 -30.28 20.34 19.41
N THR A 35 -30.79 20.86 18.29
CA THR A 35 -31.60 20.11 17.31
C THR A 35 -31.09 20.27 15.87
N SER A 36 -29.92 20.89 15.71
CA SER A 36 -29.18 21.12 14.45
C SER A 36 -27.68 21.07 14.72
N ASN A 37 -26.88 20.78 13.69
CA ASN A 37 -25.46 20.46 13.81
C ASN A 37 -24.66 21.61 14.45
N SER A 38 -23.80 21.29 15.43
CA SER A 38 -23.05 22.28 16.19
C SER A 38 -21.87 21.65 16.94
N THR A 39 -20.82 22.43 17.15
CA THR A 39 -19.62 22.07 17.92
C THR A 39 -19.21 23.25 18.79
N GLY A 40 -18.56 23.01 19.92
CA GLY A 40 -18.04 24.08 20.77
C GLY A 40 -17.62 23.59 22.15
N THR A 41 -17.67 24.47 23.14
CA THR A 41 -17.43 24.11 24.56
C THR A 41 -18.64 24.43 25.42
N HIS A 42 -18.92 23.60 26.43
CA HIS A 42 -20.02 23.80 27.39
C HIS A 42 -19.68 23.12 28.72
N GLY A 43 -19.65 23.89 29.81
CA GLY A 43 -19.35 23.37 31.15
C GLY A 43 -17.95 22.79 31.32
N GLY A 44 -16.95 23.33 30.62
CA GLY A 44 -15.53 22.89 30.71
C GLY A 44 -15.13 21.78 29.73
N TYR A 45 -16.08 21.20 28.99
CA TYR A 45 -15.83 20.14 28.01
C TYR A 45 -16.09 20.63 26.59
N TYR A 46 -15.34 20.11 25.62
CA TYR A 46 -15.68 20.19 24.20
C TYR A 46 -16.93 19.34 23.92
N TYR A 47 -17.72 19.72 22.92
CA TYR A 47 -18.82 18.92 22.41
C TYR A 47 -18.88 18.95 20.88
N SER A 48 -19.38 17.85 20.32
CA SER A 48 -19.72 17.74 18.90
C SER A 48 -21.11 17.11 18.77
N PHE A 49 -21.92 17.61 17.85
CA PHE A 49 -23.23 17.07 17.49
C PHE A 49 -23.49 17.28 16.00
N TRP A 50 -23.75 16.19 15.28
CA TRP A 50 -23.98 16.16 13.84
C TRP A 50 -25.10 15.17 13.50
N LYS A 51 -25.94 15.52 12.52
CA LYS A 51 -26.88 14.62 11.84
C LYS A 51 -27.05 15.00 10.37
N ASP A 52 -27.51 14.04 9.56
CA ASP A 52 -27.88 14.27 8.16
C ASP A 52 -29.35 14.71 8.00
N GLY A 53 -30.22 14.35 8.94
CA GLY A 53 -31.63 14.70 8.95
C GLY A 53 -32.37 14.19 10.20
N GLY A 54 -33.69 14.34 10.19
CA GLY A 54 -34.56 13.79 11.24
C GLY A 54 -34.56 14.53 12.58
N ASP A 55 -35.05 13.83 13.60
CA ASP A 55 -35.53 14.39 14.88
C ASP A 55 -34.52 14.32 16.03
N ALA A 56 -33.35 13.71 15.84
CA ALA A 56 -32.32 13.59 16.88
C ALA A 56 -32.02 14.92 17.57
N SER A 57 -31.94 14.86 18.90
CA SER A 57 -31.78 15.99 19.81
C SER A 57 -30.69 15.70 20.83
N PHE A 58 -29.90 16.71 21.16
CA PHE A 58 -28.70 16.58 21.99
C PHE A 58 -28.66 17.70 23.03
N THR A 59 -28.84 17.35 24.30
CA THR A 59 -28.96 18.27 25.42
C THR A 59 -27.65 18.34 26.20
N LEU A 60 -27.03 19.51 26.16
CA LEU A 60 -25.86 19.86 26.96
C LEU A 60 -26.28 20.18 28.39
N HIS A 61 -25.76 19.40 29.35
CA HIS A 61 -25.83 19.70 30.77
C HIS A 61 -24.47 20.26 31.27
N PRO A 62 -24.42 20.86 32.47
CA PRO A 62 -23.17 21.27 33.10
C PRO A 62 -22.15 20.12 33.23
N ASN A 63 -20.88 20.46 33.43
CA ASN A 63 -19.76 19.52 33.52
C ASN A 63 -19.72 18.60 32.29
N GLY A 64 -19.28 17.35 32.42
CA GLY A 64 -19.17 16.41 31.30
C GLY A 64 -20.48 15.76 30.84
N ARG A 65 -21.65 16.18 31.36
CA ARG A 65 -22.92 15.49 31.08
C ARG A 65 -23.62 15.97 29.80
N TYR A 66 -24.17 15.02 29.06
CA TYR A 66 -25.15 15.24 28.00
C TYR A 66 -26.28 14.21 28.05
N ALA A 67 -27.42 14.52 27.45
CA ALA A 67 -28.49 13.57 27.20
C ALA A 67 -28.97 13.67 25.75
N SER A 68 -29.39 12.57 25.13
CA SER A 68 -29.87 12.51 23.75
C SER A 68 -31.18 11.76 23.61
N ASN A 69 -31.98 12.11 22.61
CA ASN A 69 -33.20 11.39 22.21
C ASN A 69 -33.35 11.46 20.68
N TRP A 70 -33.66 10.33 20.03
CA TRP A 70 -33.88 10.23 18.58
C TRP A 70 -34.88 9.12 18.24
N THR A 71 -35.54 9.21 17.08
CA THR A 71 -36.37 8.12 16.54
C THR A 71 -35.91 7.69 15.13
N ASN A 72 -36.50 6.61 14.61
CA ASN A 72 -36.22 6.06 13.28
C ASN A 72 -36.47 7.07 12.12
N ALA A 73 -36.99 8.28 12.40
CA ALA A 73 -37.03 9.40 11.47
C ALA A 73 -35.65 10.05 11.24
N THR A 74 -34.66 9.76 12.08
CA THR A 74 -33.25 10.13 11.92
C THR A 74 -32.52 9.08 11.10
N ASN A 75 -31.89 9.48 9.98
CA ASN A 75 -31.15 8.56 9.12
C ASN A 75 -29.76 8.26 9.69
N ASN A 76 -28.95 9.29 9.97
CA ASN A 76 -27.71 9.15 10.74
C ASN A 76 -27.46 10.36 11.66
N TRP A 77 -26.98 10.09 12.88
CA TRP A 77 -26.49 11.14 13.80
C TRP A 77 -25.41 10.64 14.76
N VAL A 78 -24.52 11.53 15.17
CA VAL A 78 -23.50 11.31 16.21
C VAL A 78 -23.43 12.52 17.15
N GLY A 79 -23.26 12.31 18.45
CA GLY A 79 -23.01 13.41 19.39
C GLY A 79 -22.44 12.98 20.73
N GLY A 80 -21.57 13.81 21.31
CA GLY A 80 -20.88 13.53 22.58
C GLY A 80 -20.16 14.74 23.17
N LYS A 81 -19.62 14.55 24.39
CA LYS A 81 -18.75 15.52 25.09
C LYS A 81 -17.37 14.92 25.40
N GLY A 82 -16.36 15.78 25.57
CA GLY A 82 -14.97 15.37 25.79
C GLY A 82 -13.99 16.53 25.63
N TRP A 83 -12.94 16.35 24.82
CA TRP A 83 -11.78 17.25 24.71
C TRP A 83 -11.44 17.57 23.25
N ASN A 84 -10.80 18.71 23.02
CA ASN A 84 -10.21 19.09 21.73
C ASN A 84 -8.97 19.98 21.98
N PRO A 85 -7.74 19.54 21.62
CA PRO A 85 -7.42 18.22 21.07
C PRO A 85 -7.70 17.09 22.07
N GLY A 86 -7.86 15.88 21.54
CA GLY A 86 -7.75 14.63 22.28
C GLY A 86 -6.30 14.30 22.63
N SER A 87 -6.10 13.22 23.38
CA SER A 87 -4.78 12.66 23.67
C SER A 87 -4.95 11.25 24.25
N PRO A 88 -3.88 10.45 24.37
CA PRO A 88 -3.81 9.41 25.38
C PRO A 88 -4.20 9.97 26.76
N ARG A 89 -5.13 9.29 27.42
CA ARG A 89 -5.65 9.54 28.78
C ARG A 89 -6.56 8.39 29.23
N THR A 90 -6.83 8.28 30.52
CA THR A 90 -7.99 7.53 30.98
C THR A 90 -9.24 8.40 30.91
N VAL A 91 -10.32 7.83 30.37
CA VAL A 91 -11.65 8.42 30.29
C VAL A 91 -12.57 7.63 31.20
N THR A 92 -13.15 8.30 32.20
CA THR A 92 -14.25 7.75 32.99
C THR A 92 -15.57 8.20 32.38
N TYR A 93 -16.56 7.31 32.31
CA TYR A 93 -17.90 7.69 31.89
C TYR A 93 -18.96 6.89 32.66
N SER A 94 -20.07 7.54 32.97
CA SER A 94 -21.20 6.92 33.67
C SER A 94 -22.53 7.38 33.10
N GLY A 95 -23.56 6.54 33.22
CA GLY A 95 -24.91 6.88 32.80
C GLY A 95 -25.66 5.75 32.10
N SER A 96 -26.67 6.13 31.32
CA SER A 96 -27.58 5.21 30.63
C SER A 96 -27.53 5.37 29.11
N TYR A 97 -27.76 4.26 28.42
CA TYR A 97 -27.83 4.19 26.96
C TYR A 97 -28.79 3.06 26.59
N SER A 98 -29.79 3.36 25.77
CA SER A 98 -30.84 2.41 25.37
C SER A 98 -31.33 2.75 23.96
N ALA A 99 -31.26 1.77 23.05
CA ALA A 99 -31.60 1.95 21.65
C ALA A 99 -32.33 0.72 21.06
N ASN A 100 -33.01 0.93 19.94
CA ASN A 100 -33.71 -0.07 19.15
C ASN A 100 -33.47 0.22 17.66
N GLY A 101 -32.81 -0.72 16.96
CA GLY A 101 -32.17 -0.48 15.66
C GLY A 101 -30.64 -0.37 15.79
N THR A 102 -29.95 0.05 14.73
CA THR A 102 -28.50 0.20 14.73
C THR A 102 -28.06 1.45 15.49
N SER A 103 -27.33 1.27 16.58
CA SER A 103 -26.77 2.36 17.39
C SER A 103 -25.61 1.84 18.25
N TYR A 104 -24.70 2.72 18.64
CA TYR A 104 -23.61 2.41 19.56
C TYR A 104 -23.20 3.59 20.45
N LEU A 105 -22.60 3.24 21.58
CA LEU A 105 -21.96 4.12 22.56
C LEU A 105 -20.46 3.85 22.50
N ALA A 106 -19.67 4.87 22.15
CA ALA A 106 -18.25 4.73 21.89
C ALA A 106 -17.46 5.98 22.28
N LEU A 107 -16.21 5.81 22.69
CA LEU A 107 -15.25 6.90 22.74
C LEU A 107 -14.70 7.13 21.33
N TYR A 108 -15.01 8.29 20.78
CA TYR A 108 -14.90 8.63 19.36
C TYR A 108 -13.95 9.81 19.17
N GLY A 109 -13.05 9.75 18.19
CA GLY A 109 -12.14 10.86 17.92
C GLY A 109 -11.44 10.80 16.57
N TRP A 110 -10.56 11.77 16.34
CA TRP A 110 -9.81 11.93 15.10
C TRP A 110 -8.35 12.30 15.34
N THR A 111 -7.50 11.90 14.40
CA THR A 111 -6.10 12.35 14.27
C THR A 111 -5.80 12.76 12.82
N ARG A 112 -4.77 13.59 12.61
CA ARG A 112 -4.19 13.93 11.30
C ARG A 112 -2.74 13.49 11.21
N ASN A 113 -2.25 13.42 9.97
CA ASN A 113 -0.89 13.01 9.61
C ASN A 113 -0.50 11.61 10.15
N PRO A 114 -1.11 10.51 9.65
CA PRO A 114 -2.21 10.44 8.67
C PRO A 114 -3.60 10.80 9.25
N LEU A 115 -4.57 11.11 8.37
CA LEU A 115 -5.97 11.32 8.77
C LEU A 115 -6.60 9.97 9.16
N ILE A 116 -6.94 9.81 10.44
CA ILE A 116 -7.55 8.60 11.01
C ILE A 116 -8.73 9.01 11.91
N GLU A 117 -9.90 8.45 11.66
CA GLU A 117 -11.05 8.43 12.59
C GLU A 117 -10.91 7.21 13.51
N TYR A 118 -11.30 7.28 14.78
CA TYR A 118 -11.16 6.15 15.69
C TYR A 118 -12.31 6.01 16.70
N TYR A 119 -12.58 4.76 17.07
CA TYR A 119 -13.69 4.35 17.92
C TYR A 119 -13.27 3.24 18.90
N ILE A 120 -13.46 3.49 20.21
CA ILE A 120 -13.45 2.45 21.25
C ILE A 120 -14.92 2.23 21.65
N VAL A 121 -15.50 1.12 21.20
CA VAL A 121 -16.94 0.86 21.23
C VAL A 121 -17.30 0.01 22.44
N GLU A 122 -18.06 0.62 23.36
CA GLU A 122 -18.38 0.08 24.67
C GLU A 122 -19.72 -0.66 24.72
N ASN A 123 -20.69 -0.19 23.95
CA ASN A 123 -22.00 -0.81 23.80
C ASN A 123 -22.52 -0.61 22.37
N TRP A 124 -23.27 -1.58 21.85
CA TRP A 124 -23.88 -1.52 20.52
C TRP A 124 -25.15 -2.36 20.45
N VAL A 125 -26.14 -1.92 19.69
CA VAL A 125 -27.44 -2.59 19.52
C VAL A 125 -27.60 -3.06 18.08
N ASN A 126 -28.10 -4.29 17.93
CA ASN A 126 -28.35 -5.05 16.69
C ASN A 126 -27.13 -5.33 15.77
N TYR A 127 -26.20 -4.40 15.63
CA TYR A 127 -25.09 -4.46 14.66
C TYR A 127 -23.77 -4.06 15.31
N ASN A 128 -22.72 -4.87 15.11
CA ASN A 128 -21.36 -4.49 15.47
C ASN A 128 -20.80 -3.54 14.37
N PRO A 129 -20.43 -2.28 14.69
CA PRO A 129 -19.95 -1.34 13.68
C PRO A 129 -18.66 -1.79 12.97
N SER A 130 -17.80 -2.59 13.62
CA SER A 130 -16.58 -3.12 13.00
C SER A 130 -16.79 -4.45 12.24
N SER A 131 -18.03 -4.91 12.04
CA SER A 131 -18.28 -6.22 11.40
C SER A 131 -17.90 -6.27 9.90
N GLY A 132 -17.80 -5.12 9.24
CA GLY A 132 -17.22 -4.96 7.90
C GLY A 132 -15.77 -4.43 7.90
N ALA A 133 -15.06 -4.49 9.03
CA ALA A 133 -13.69 -4.02 9.17
C ALA A 133 -12.69 -5.19 9.22
N THR A 134 -11.52 -5.03 8.59
CA THR A 134 -10.42 -5.99 8.66
C THR A 134 -10.00 -6.15 10.12
N THR A 135 -10.12 -7.35 10.68
CA THR A 135 -9.80 -7.64 12.09
C THR A 135 -8.32 -8.01 12.23
N TYR A 136 -7.63 -7.38 13.17
CA TYR A 136 -6.19 -7.53 13.45
C TYR A 136 -5.92 -8.38 14.71
N GLY A 137 -6.97 -8.92 15.33
CA GLY A 137 -6.90 -9.76 16.53
C GLY A 137 -7.76 -9.23 17.67
N THR A 138 -7.46 -9.68 18.88
CA THR A 138 -8.16 -9.28 20.10
C THR A 138 -7.17 -8.87 21.19
N ALA A 139 -7.38 -7.72 21.82
CA ALA A 139 -6.62 -7.29 22.99
C ALA A 139 -7.51 -7.32 24.24
N ASN A 140 -6.94 -7.75 25.38
CA ASN A 140 -7.63 -7.73 26.67
C ASN A 140 -7.31 -6.40 27.37
N LEU A 141 -8.28 -5.49 27.35
CA LEU A 141 -8.17 -4.10 27.78
C LEU A 141 -9.37 -3.75 28.67
N ASP A 142 -9.23 -2.82 29.61
CA ASP A 142 -10.33 -2.24 30.41
C ASP A 142 -11.33 -3.29 30.98
N GLY A 143 -10.84 -4.47 31.37
CA GLY A 143 -11.64 -5.56 31.93
C GLY A 143 -12.51 -6.35 30.92
N SER A 144 -12.20 -6.36 29.62
CA SER A 144 -12.82 -7.28 28.65
C SER A 144 -11.93 -7.53 27.43
N SER A 145 -12.33 -8.45 26.56
CA SER A 145 -11.67 -8.64 25.27
C SER A 145 -12.26 -7.69 24.23
N TYR A 146 -11.42 -6.95 23.52
CA TYR A 146 -11.78 -6.05 22.44
C TYR A 146 -11.27 -6.59 21.10
N THR A 147 -12.14 -6.65 20.10
CA THR A 147 -11.74 -6.90 18.71
C THR A 147 -11.07 -5.64 18.16
N LEU A 148 -9.80 -5.75 17.78
CA LEU A 148 -9.07 -4.69 17.07
C LEU A 148 -9.35 -4.81 15.58
N ALA A 149 -9.80 -3.74 14.93
CA ALA A 149 -10.07 -3.76 13.49
C ALA A 149 -9.82 -2.40 12.80
N ARG A 150 -9.66 -2.42 11.48
CA ARG A 150 -9.56 -1.24 10.62
C ARG A 150 -10.53 -1.35 9.44
N SER A 151 -11.33 -0.32 9.21
CA SER A 151 -12.01 -0.09 7.92
C SER A 151 -11.39 1.14 7.23
N GLN A 152 -11.65 1.31 5.94
CA GLN A 152 -11.30 2.53 5.21
C GLN A 152 -12.57 3.26 4.78
N ARG A 153 -12.61 4.57 5.01
CA ARG A 153 -13.66 5.46 4.52
C ARG A 153 -13.10 6.20 3.31
N VAL A 154 -13.55 5.83 2.12
CA VAL A 154 -13.08 6.43 0.85
C VAL A 154 -14.02 7.57 0.47
N ASN A 155 -13.46 8.77 0.26
CA ASN A 155 -14.16 10.00 -0.11
C ASN A 155 -15.43 10.26 0.75
N GLN A 156 -15.30 10.13 2.06
CA GLN A 156 -16.37 10.37 3.03
C GLN A 156 -16.19 11.72 3.73
N PRO A 157 -17.25 12.28 4.35
CA PRO A 157 -17.12 13.43 5.25
C PRO A 157 -16.14 13.14 6.39
N SER A 158 -15.30 14.12 6.70
CA SER A 158 -14.27 14.08 7.73
C SER A 158 -14.09 15.48 8.36
N ILE A 159 -13.24 15.58 9.39
CA ILE A 159 -12.80 16.86 9.95
C ILE A 159 -12.08 17.78 8.95
N ASP A 160 -11.62 17.25 7.81
CA ASP A 160 -10.94 17.98 6.72
C ASP A 160 -11.79 18.07 5.44
N GLY A 161 -13.10 17.86 5.55
CA GLY A 161 -14.02 17.85 4.41
C GLY A 161 -14.17 16.45 3.80
N THR A 162 -14.34 16.35 2.49
CA THR A 162 -14.42 15.04 1.82
C THR A 162 -13.02 14.47 1.62
N ALA A 163 -12.69 13.40 2.34
CA ALA A 163 -11.36 12.80 2.35
C ALA A 163 -11.41 11.27 2.32
N THR A 164 -10.27 10.65 2.05
CA THR A 164 -10.06 9.22 2.27
C THR A 164 -9.21 9.02 3.53
N PHE A 165 -9.73 8.28 4.50
CA PHE A 165 -9.13 8.08 5.82
C PHE A 165 -9.40 6.66 6.33
N TYR A 166 -8.61 6.20 7.28
CA TYR A 166 -8.91 4.94 7.98
C TYR A 166 -9.79 5.19 9.20
N GLN A 167 -10.59 4.19 9.54
CA GLN A 167 -11.33 4.07 10.79
C GLN A 167 -10.68 2.96 11.62
N PHE A 168 -10.20 3.28 12.82
CA PHE A 168 -9.69 2.29 13.77
C PHE A 168 -10.77 1.93 14.79
N TRP A 169 -10.91 0.65 15.07
CA TRP A 169 -11.94 0.09 15.94
C TRP A 169 -11.33 -0.75 17.04
N SER A 170 -11.82 -0.55 18.26
CA SER A 170 -11.69 -1.48 19.38
C SER A 170 -13.11 -1.78 19.84
N VAL A 171 -13.66 -2.96 19.54
CA VAL A 171 -15.05 -3.29 19.90
C VAL A 171 -15.12 -4.27 21.06
N ARG A 172 -15.72 -3.82 22.17
CA ARG A 172 -15.84 -4.60 23.41
C ARG A 172 -16.76 -5.81 23.22
N SER A 173 -16.30 -6.98 23.67
CA SER A 173 -17.11 -8.21 23.66
C SER A 173 -18.21 -8.20 24.73
N GLN A 174 -17.87 -7.80 25.97
CA GLN A 174 -18.85 -7.65 27.07
C GLN A 174 -19.30 -6.18 27.18
N LYS A 175 -20.45 -5.89 26.58
CA LYS A 175 -21.04 -4.54 26.48
C LYS A 175 -21.30 -3.90 27.85
N ARG A 176 -20.97 -2.61 28.01
CA ARG A 176 -21.25 -1.82 29.22
C ARG A 176 -21.64 -0.38 28.86
N SER A 177 -22.50 0.24 29.66
CA SER A 177 -22.93 1.65 29.47
C SER A 177 -22.29 2.63 30.47
N SER A 178 -21.31 2.17 31.24
CA SER A 178 -20.52 2.96 32.20
C SER A 178 -19.20 2.23 32.45
N GLY A 179 -18.14 2.97 32.78
CA GLY A 179 -16.84 2.42 33.16
C GLY A 179 -15.67 3.34 32.88
N THR A 180 -14.48 2.73 32.80
CA THR A 180 -13.20 3.40 32.62
C THR A 180 -12.54 2.87 31.35
N ILE A 181 -12.09 3.76 30.46
CA ILE A 181 -11.42 3.46 29.19
C ILE A 181 -9.99 4.02 29.23
N ASN A 182 -8.97 3.19 29.07
CA ASN A 182 -7.60 3.69 28.87
C ASN A 182 -7.27 3.81 27.38
N THR A 183 -7.36 5.03 26.86
CA THR A 183 -7.11 5.27 25.43
C THR A 183 -5.67 4.99 25.02
N GLY A 184 -4.68 5.19 25.92
CA GLY A 184 -3.29 4.85 25.65
C GLY A 184 -3.12 3.36 25.33
N ALA A 185 -3.60 2.48 26.20
CA ALA A 185 -3.53 1.04 26.01
C ALA A 185 -4.31 0.57 24.76
N HIS A 186 -5.38 1.26 24.37
CA HIS A 186 -6.07 1.02 23.09
C HIS A 186 -5.25 1.46 21.87
N PHE A 187 -4.57 2.61 21.96
CA PHE A 187 -3.71 3.13 20.88
C PHE A 187 -2.44 2.29 20.72
N ASP A 188 -1.83 1.85 21.84
CA ASP A 188 -0.72 0.92 21.89
C ASP A 188 -1.11 -0.45 21.30
N ALA A 189 -2.30 -0.95 21.64
CA ALA A 189 -2.81 -2.20 21.10
C ALA A 189 -3.02 -2.10 19.57
N TRP A 190 -3.57 -0.99 19.07
CA TRP A 190 -3.63 -0.71 17.63
C TRP A 190 -2.22 -0.65 17.00
N ALA A 191 -1.29 0.13 17.56
CA ALA A 191 0.08 0.24 17.06
C ALA A 191 0.81 -1.12 17.02
N SER A 192 0.60 -1.97 18.03
CA SER A 192 1.19 -3.32 18.11
C SER A 192 0.80 -4.26 16.96
N VAL A 193 -0.30 -3.98 16.27
CA VAL A 193 -0.78 -4.70 15.08
C VAL A 193 -0.67 -3.87 13.78
N GLY A 194 0.15 -2.81 13.79
CA GLY A 194 0.44 -1.96 12.64
C GLY A 194 -0.58 -0.84 12.38
N LEU A 195 -1.52 -0.61 13.30
CA LEU A 195 -2.54 0.44 13.21
C LEU A 195 -2.08 1.69 13.96
N ASN A 196 -1.15 2.44 13.35
CA ASN A 196 -0.63 3.68 13.92
C ASN A 196 -1.58 4.85 13.68
N LEU A 197 -1.93 5.59 14.74
CA LEU A 197 -2.70 6.83 14.66
C LEU A 197 -1.87 7.97 14.05
N GLY A 198 -2.55 9.05 13.65
CA GLY A 198 -1.91 10.30 13.23
C GLY A 198 -1.21 11.04 14.36
N THR A 199 -0.14 11.77 14.03
CA THR A 199 0.67 12.53 14.99
C THR A 199 -0.05 13.73 15.61
N GLU A 200 -1.09 14.25 14.95
CA GLU A 200 -1.87 15.41 15.39
C GLU A 200 -3.27 14.97 15.87
N PHE A 201 -3.54 14.99 17.17
CA PHE A 201 -4.89 14.74 17.67
C PHE A 201 -5.83 15.93 17.40
N ASN A 202 -7.01 15.63 16.84
CA ASN A 202 -8.17 16.53 16.83
C ASN A 202 -9.11 16.13 17.99
N TYR A 203 -10.40 16.45 17.96
CA TYR A 203 -11.29 16.18 19.11
C TYR A 203 -11.44 14.69 19.44
N MET A 204 -11.73 14.42 20.72
CA MET A 204 -12.13 13.11 21.24
C MET A 204 -13.29 13.28 22.22
N VAL A 205 -14.41 12.59 21.99
CA VAL A 205 -15.67 12.71 22.74
C VAL A 205 -16.29 11.35 23.03
N MET A 206 -16.90 11.18 24.20
CA MET A 206 -17.72 10.00 24.51
C MET A 206 -19.07 10.17 23.80
N ALA A 207 -19.24 9.50 22.66
CA ALA A 207 -20.35 9.72 21.74
C ALA A 207 -21.41 8.61 21.77
N THR A 208 -22.65 9.03 21.55
CA THR A 208 -23.75 8.18 21.09
C THR A 208 -23.89 8.37 19.58
N GLU A 209 -23.98 7.28 18.80
CA GLU A 209 -24.22 7.30 17.35
C GLU A 209 -25.43 6.42 17.01
N GLY A 210 -26.30 6.85 16.09
CA GLY A 210 -27.54 6.16 15.74
C GLY A 210 -27.88 6.24 14.26
N TYR A 211 -28.01 5.08 13.62
CA TYR A 211 -28.35 4.93 12.20
C TYR A 211 -29.71 4.23 12.02
N GLN A 212 -30.67 4.92 11.41
CA GLN A 212 -32.04 4.43 11.12
C GLN A 212 -32.72 3.75 12.33
N SER A 213 -32.48 4.28 13.52
CA SER A 213 -32.82 3.67 14.82
C SER A 213 -33.52 4.66 15.74
N SER A 214 -33.99 4.19 16.89
CA SER A 214 -34.58 5.00 17.95
C SER A 214 -33.89 4.74 19.28
N GLY A 215 -33.86 5.73 20.18
CA GLY A 215 -33.24 5.55 21.47
C GLY A 215 -33.10 6.82 22.29
N ASN A 216 -32.43 6.65 23.42
CA ASN A 216 -31.98 7.72 24.30
C ASN A 216 -30.64 7.36 24.95
N SER A 217 -29.90 8.39 25.35
CA SER A 217 -28.75 8.25 26.24
C SER A 217 -28.69 9.42 27.22
N ASP A 218 -28.04 9.19 28.35
CA ASP A 218 -27.77 10.18 29.39
C ASP A 218 -26.41 9.83 29.98
N ILE A 219 -25.36 10.51 29.54
CA ILE A 219 -23.96 10.12 29.72
C ILE A 219 -23.18 11.30 30.32
N THR A 220 -22.45 11.02 31.39
CA THR A 220 -21.46 11.93 32.00
C THR A 220 -20.06 11.43 31.68
N VAL A 221 -19.22 12.27 31.07
CA VAL A 221 -17.80 11.97 30.84
C VAL A 221 -16.90 12.71 31.84
N GLY A 222 -15.75 12.13 32.14
CA GLY A 222 -14.65 12.72 32.89
C GLY A 222 -13.32 12.08 32.51
N SER A 223 -12.23 12.53 33.13
CA SER A 223 -10.91 11.90 32.98
C SER A 223 -10.18 11.89 34.31
N SER A 224 -9.85 10.70 34.81
CA SER A 224 -8.78 10.51 35.78
C SER A 224 -7.43 10.45 35.04
N GLY A 225 -6.36 10.93 35.68
CA GLY A 225 -5.02 10.51 35.29
C GLY A 225 -4.84 9.05 35.69
N SER A 226 -4.30 8.18 34.83
CA SER A 226 -4.03 6.80 35.21
C SER A 226 -2.87 6.17 34.44
N THR A 227 -2.12 5.35 35.17
CA THR A 227 -1.27 4.30 34.65
C THR A 227 -2.09 3.12 34.13
N THR A 228 -1.54 2.38 33.17
CA THR A 228 -2.00 1.03 32.78
C THR A 228 -0.82 0.17 32.41
N SER A 229 -0.82 -1.07 32.90
CA SER A 229 0.04 -2.16 32.41
C SER A 229 -0.74 -3.00 31.39
N SER A 230 -0.04 -3.45 30.35
CA SER A 230 -0.58 -4.38 29.35
C SER A 230 -0.61 -5.82 29.87
N SER A 231 -1.37 -6.70 29.20
CA SER A 231 -1.26 -8.14 29.42
C SER A 231 -1.39 -8.93 28.12
N SER A 232 -0.46 -9.86 27.90
CA SER A 232 -0.58 -10.97 26.96
C SER A 232 0.13 -12.19 27.55
N SER A 233 -0.40 -13.38 27.30
CA SER A 233 -0.09 -14.58 28.09
C SER A 233 1.25 -15.23 27.72
N SER A 234 2.02 -15.61 28.74
CA SER A 234 3.15 -16.54 28.61
C SER A 234 2.73 -17.99 28.84
N SER A 235 3.33 -18.93 28.11
CA SER A 235 3.10 -20.36 28.29
C SER A 235 3.72 -20.89 29.59
N SER A 236 3.03 -21.82 30.25
CA SER A 236 3.27 -22.23 31.64
C SER A 236 4.59 -22.98 31.92
N SER A 237 5.23 -22.66 33.05
CA SER A 237 5.95 -23.63 33.89
C SER A 237 5.70 -23.32 35.37
N SER A 238 5.33 -24.33 36.16
CA SER A 238 4.68 -24.14 37.47
C SER A 238 5.59 -23.59 38.58
N GLY A 239 5.11 -22.56 39.29
CA GLY A 239 5.56 -22.14 40.62
C GLY A 239 4.35 -21.79 41.48
N VAL A 240 4.34 -22.19 42.75
CA VAL A 240 3.18 -22.00 43.65
C VAL A 240 3.31 -20.69 44.42
N LEU A 241 2.30 -19.83 44.32
CA LEU A 241 2.19 -18.58 45.10
C LEU A 241 1.57 -18.84 46.48
N PRO A 242 1.89 -18.03 47.51
CA PRO A 242 1.34 -18.20 48.86
C PRO A 242 -0.14 -17.77 48.95
N ASN A 243 -0.89 -18.49 49.77
CA ASN A 243 -2.27 -18.13 50.13
C ASN A 243 -2.27 -16.94 51.10
N ALA A 244 -3.12 -15.95 50.84
CA ALA A 244 -3.49 -14.91 51.78
C ALA A 244 -4.52 -15.35 52.79
N ASN A 245 -4.64 -14.58 53.86
CA ASN A 245 -5.90 -14.44 54.61
C ASN A 245 -6.58 -13.13 54.20
N VAL A 246 -7.83 -13.20 53.76
CA VAL A 246 -8.67 -12.04 53.43
C VAL A 246 -9.88 -12.04 54.36
N ILE A 247 -10.15 -10.93 55.04
CA ILE A 247 -11.27 -10.77 55.97
C ILE A 247 -12.14 -9.60 55.51
N VAL A 248 -13.42 -9.84 55.24
CA VAL A 248 -14.41 -8.79 54.96
C VAL A 248 -15.24 -8.58 56.22
N ARG A 249 -15.30 -7.36 56.76
CA ARG A 249 -16.10 -7.05 57.94
C ARG A 249 -17.41 -6.39 57.53
N MET A 250 -18.54 -7.03 57.82
CA MET A 250 -19.84 -6.62 57.26
C MET A 250 -21.06 -7.14 58.05
N ALA A 251 -22.23 -6.55 57.77
CA ALA A 251 -23.55 -6.95 58.26
C ALA A 251 -24.61 -6.77 57.18
N GLY A 252 -25.66 -7.61 57.23
CA GLY A 252 -26.93 -7.30 56.58
C GLY A 252 -27.84 -6.48 57.50
N VAL A 253 -28.94 -5.96 56.99
CA VAL A 253 -29.98 -5.29 57.80
C VAL A 253 -30.94 -6.31 58.42
N VAL A 254 -31.33 -7.36 57.71
CA VAL A 254 -32.22 -8.41 58.24
C VAL A 254 -31.49 -9.68 58.69
N GLY A 255 -30.29 -9.95 58.16
CA GLY A 255 -29.47 -11.12 58.52
C GLY A 255 -29.74 -12.36 57.66
N ASP A 256 -30.11 -12.15 56.39
CA ASP A 256 -30.31 -13.18 55.35
C ASP A 256 -29.68 -12.75 54.00
N GLU A 257 -29.02 -11.58 53.95
CA GLU A 257 -28.43 -10.97 52.76
C GLU A 257 -27.24 -11.78 52.25
N SER A 258 -27.15 -11.97 50.92
CA SER A 258 -26.04 -12.74 50.32
C SER A 258 -25.00 -11.86 49.64
N VAL A 259 -23.75 -12.01 50.08
CA VAL A 259 -22.60 -11.22 49.60
C VAL A 259 -21.49 -12.14 49.14
N THR A 260 -20.90 -11.82 48.00
CA THR A 260 -19.82 -12.55 47.34
C THR A 260 -18.54 -11.74 47.38
N LEU A 261 -17.44 -12.36 47.81
CA LEU A 261 -16.09 -11.84 47.61
C LEU A 261 -15.54 -12.41 46.30
N SER A 262 -15.18 -11.53 45.36
CA SER A 262 -14.38 -11.90 44.19
C SER A 262 -13.01 -11.24 44.24
N ILE A 263 -12.01 -11.89 43.65
CA ILE A 263 -10.64 -11.37 43.53
C ILE A 263 -10.15 -11.61 42.11
N GLY A 264 -9.83 -10.54 41.38
CA GLY A 264 -9.40 -10.61 39.98
C GLY A 264 -10.44 -11.24 39.04
N GLY A 265 -11.73 -11.02 39.33
CA GLY A 265 -12.85 -11.63 38.60
C GLY A 265 -13.11 -13.11 38.89
N GLN A 266 -12.40 -13.72 39.85
CA GLN A 266 -12.70 -15.06 40.35
C GLN A 266 -13.57 -14.95 41.62
N THR A 267 -14.76 -15.56 41.61
CA THR A 267 -15.57 -15.76 42.82
C THR A 267 -14.80 -16.61 43.83
N ILE A 268 -14.44 -16.04 44.99
CA ILE A 268 -13.64 -16.73 46.01
C ILE A 268 -14.55 -17.40 47.04
N GLN A 269 -15.56 -16.68 47.54
CA GLN A 269 -16.51 -17.18 48.53
C GLN A 269 -17.78 -16.35 48.51
N THR A 270 -18.92 -16.98 48.77
CA THR A 270 -20.20 -16.31 49.05
C THR A 270 -20.64 -16.63 50.47
N TRP A 271 -21.22 -15.65 51.16
CA TRP A 271 -21.75 -15.80 52.52
C TRP A 271 -23.20 -15.31 52.59
N THR A 272 -23.88 -15.74 53.65
CA THR A 272 -25.11 -15.11 54.15
C THR A 272 -24.74 -14.31 55.39
N LEU A 273 -25.09 -13.03 55.43
CA LEU A 273 -24.66 -12.13 56.51
C LEU A 273 -25.56 -12.24 57.74
N SER A 274 -25.04 -11.84 58.90
CA SER A 274 -25.86 -11.62 60.10
C SER A 274 -26.32 -10.17 60.17
N SER A 275 -27.38 -9.89 60.93
CA SER A 275 -27.83 -8.52 61.26
C SER A 275 -26.95 -7.82 62.32
N SER A 276 -25.66 -8.14 62.33
CA SER A 276 -24.64 -7.58 63.21
C SER A 276 -23.26 -7.64 62.55
N MET A 277 -22.37 -6.71 62.90
CA MET A 277 -21.09 -6.52 62.20
C MET A 277 -20.06 -7.59 62.58
N GLN A 278 -19.85 -8.58 61.69
CA GLN A 278 -18.99 -9.74 61.89
C GLN A 278 -17.87 -9.82 60.83
N ASP A 279 -16.82 -10.57 61.16
CA ASP A 279 -15.64 -10.76 60.30
C ASP A 279 -15.78 -12.06 59.49
N TYR A 280 -15.86 -11.93 58.17
CA TYR A 280 -16.01 -13.03 57.21
C TYR A 280 -14.67 -13.31 56.53
N GLY A 281 -13.94 -14.31 57.02
CA GLY A 281 -12.61 -14.68 56.54
C GLY A 281 -12.60 -15.78 55.48
N VAL A 282 -11.69 -15.67 54.50
CA VAL A 282 -11.33 -16.74 53.57
C VAL A 282 -9.83 -16.74 53.28
N VAL A 283 -9.26 -17.92 53.06
CA VAL A 283 -7.84 -18.10 52.70
C VAL A 283 -7.73 -18.44 51.22
N THR A 284 -7.01 -17.62 50.44
CA THR A 284 -6.98 -17.72 48.96
C THR A 284 -5.65 -17.31 48.36
N SER A 285 -5.22 -17.96 47.29
CA SER A 285 -4.05 -17.55 46.49
C SER A 285 -4.37 -16.54 45.39
N ALA A 286 -5.65 -16.21 45.17
CA ALA A 286 -6.10 -15.33 44.09
C ALA A 286 -5.51 -13.91 44.16
N THR A 287 -5.41 -13.27 42.99
CA THR A 287 -4.73 -11.99 42.76
C THR A 287 -5.50 -11.17 41.73
N GLY A 288 -5.47 -9.84 41.86
CA GLY A 288 -6.33 -8.89 41.13
C GLY A 288 -7.22 -8.10 42.09
N ASP A 289 -8.16 -7.31 41.55
CA ASP A 289 -9.02 -6.42 42.32
C ASP A 289 -9.96 -7.17 43.26
N VAL A 290 -10.05 -6.71 44.51
CA VAL A 290 -10.81 -7.33 45.60
C VAL A 290 -12.17 -6.65 45.70
N LEU A 291 -13.22 -7.34 45.27
CA LEU A 291 -14.59 -6.80 45.20
C LEU A 291 -15.50 -7.47 46.24
N VAL A 292 -16.27 -6.67 46.97
CA VAL A 292 -17.35 -7.14 47.85
C VAL A 292 -18.67 -6.89 47.14
N GLU A 293 -19.23 -7.92 46.53
CA GLU A 293 -20.40 -7.89 45.64
C GLU A 293 -21.67 -8.27 46.40
N PHE A 294 -22.64 -7.35 46.50
CA PHE A 294 -23.97 -7.61 47.05
C PHE A 294 -24.98 -7.85 45.91
N THR A 295 -25.74 -8.95 46.03
CA THR A 295 -26.95 -9.16 45.23
C THR A 295 -28.17 -8.96 46.13
N ASN A 296 -28.83 -7.81 45.99
CA ASN A 296 -30.09 -7.52 46.66
C ASN A 296 -31.20 -8.40 46.07
N ASP A 297 -31.68 -9.34 46.88
CA ASP A 297 -32.71 -10.33 46.55
C ASP A 297 -34.10 -9.98 47.14
N GLY A 298 -34.27 -8.80 47.75
CA GLY A 298 -35.56 -8.35 48.29
C GLY A 298 -35.54 -6.88 48.72
N GLY A 299 -36.52 -6.09 48.27
CA GLY A 299 -36.44 -4.61 48.19
C GLY A 299 -36.25 -3.76 49.46
N ASP A 300 -36.11 -4.36 50.64
CA ASP A 300 -35.76 -3.68 51.91
C ASP A 300 -34.41 -4.18 52.48
N ARG A 301 -33.59 -4.88 51.67
CA ARG A 301 -32.31 -5.49 52.08
C ARG A 301 -31.12 -4.61 51.70
N ASP A 302 -30.40 -4.14 52.71
CA ASP A 302 -29.12 -3.44 52.56
C ASP A 302 -28.00 -4.21 53.26
N VAL A 303 -26.76 -3.95 52.84
CA VAL A 303 -25.54 -4.44 53.50
C VAL A 303 -24.67 -3.25 53.91
N GLN A 304 -24.10 -3.31 55.11
CA GLN A 304 -23.03 -2.43 55.56
C GLN A 304 -21.70 -3.19 55.52
N VAL A 305 -20.64 -2.56 54.99
CA VAL A 305 -19.26 -3.07 54.99
C VAL A 305 -18.38 -2.05 55.71
N ASP A 306 -17.60 -2.50 56.70
CA ASP A 306 -16.69 -1.70 57.54
C ASP A 306 -15.32 -1.61 56.82
N TYR A 307 -14.72 -2.77 56.55
CA TYR A 307 -13.47 -2.87 55.81
C TYR A 307 -13.27 -4.22 55.12
N VAL A 308 -12.28 -4.27 54.23
CA VAL A 308 -11.58 -5.50 53.86
C VAL A 308 -10.15 -5.46 54.38
N SER A 309 -9.72 -6.51 55.07
CA SER A 309 -8.31 -6.74 55.36
C SER A 309 -7.72 -7.78 54.41
N VAL A 310 -6.60 -7.45 53.79
CA VAL A 310 -5.87 -8.30 52.85
C VAL A 310 -4.43 -8.47 53.36
N ASP A 311 -4.05 -9.70 53.71
CA ASP A 311 -2.71 -10.01 54.23
C ASP A 311 -2.28 -9.17 55.47
N GLY A 312 -3.25 -8.56 56.17
CA GLY A 312 -3.06 -7.72 57.36
C GLY A 312 -3.08 -6.20 57.10
N GLU A 313 -3.08 -5.75 55.85
CA GLU A 313 -3.46 -4.38 55.48
C GLU A 313 -4.97 -4.23 55.64
N ILE A 314 -5.47 -3.11 56.18
CA ILE A 314 -6.91 -2.82 56.31
C ILE A 314 -7.27 -1.69 55.34
N ARG A 315 -8.34 -1.89 54.55
CA ARG A 315 -8.87 -0.95 53.57
C ARG A 315 -10.33 -0.65 53.95
N GLN A 316 -10.59 0.55 54.44
CA GLN A 316 -11.89 1.03 54.93
C GLN A 316 -12.89 1.23 53.78
N ALA A 317 -14.16 0.89 53.96
CA ALA A 317 -15.18 0.97 52.91
C ALA A 317 -15.58 2.42 52.60
N GLU A 318 -15.64 3.27 53.62
CA GLU A 318 -15.87 4.71 53.52
C GLU A 318 -14.72 5.45 52.81
N ASP A 319 -13.50 4.90 52.79
CA ASP A 319 -12.39 5.43 51.99
C ASP A 319 -12.45 4.98 50.51
N GLN A 320 -13.29 4.00 50.14
CA GLN A 320 -13.38 3.51 48.76
C GLN A 320 -14.27 4.39 47.88
N GLN A 321 -13.70 4.90 46.80
CA GLN A 321 -14.38 5.78 45.85
C GLN A 321 -15.40 5.05 44.95
N GLU A 322 -15.20 3.75 44.71
CA GLU A 322 -16.05 2.94 43.83
C GLU A 322 -16.98 2.03 44.66
N ASN A 323 -18.20 2.50 44.91
CA ASN A 323 -19.30 1.72 45.47
C ASN A 323 -20.50 1.78 44.51
N THR A 324 -20.69 0.73 43.71
CA THR A 324 -21.75 0.67 42.70
C THR A 324 -23.12 0.23 43.26
N GLY A 325 -23.17 -0.26 44.51
CA GLY A 325 -24.42 -0.63 45.18
C GLY A 325 -25.02 0.47 46.05
N ALA A 326 -24.30 1.56 46.34
CA ALA A 326 -24.82 2.68 47.13
C ALA A 326 -25.98 3.42 46.44
N TYR A 327 -26.92 3.92 47.23
CA TYR A 327 -28.12 4.61 46.76
C TYR A 327 -28.11 6.07 47.23
N ASP A 328 -28.08 7.00 46.29
CA ASP A 328 -28.35 8.44 46.53
C ASP A 328 -29.41 8.89 45.51
N GLY A 329 -30.69 8.65 45.85
CA GLY A 329 -31.84 8.84 44.95
C GLY A 329 -31.96 7.82 43.80
N SER A 330 -30.85 7.15 43.44
CA SER A 330 -30.80 6.00 42.54
C SER A 330 -29.62 5.08 42.86
N CYS A 331 -29.72 3.80 42.49
CA CYS A 331 -28.65 2.82 42.63
C CYS A 331 -27.40 3.22 41.83
N GLY A 332 -26.21 3.03 42.40
CA GLY A 332 -24.93 3.43 41.80
C GLY A 332 -24.67 4.95 41.86
N GLY A 333 -25.39 5.68 42.72
CA GLY A 333 -25.23 7.12 42.90
C GLY A 333 -24.23 7.53 43.98
N GLY A 334 -23.87 6.63 44.90
CA GLY A 334 -22.98 6.93 46.02
C GLY A 334 -21.51 6.58 45.78
N SER A 335 -20.63 7.20 46.56
CA SER A 335 -19.20 6.93 46.66
C SER A 335 -18.75 7.27 48.08
N TYR A 336 -17.67 6.68 48.59
CA TYR A 336 -17.22 6.89 49.98
C TYR A 336 -18.30 6.50 51.00
N SER A 337 -18.81 5.28 50.86
CA SER A 337 -19.97 4.78 51.61
C SER A 337 -19.76 3.31 51.98
N GLU A 338 -19.99 2.99 53.25
CA GLU A 338 -20.07 1.63 53.80
C GLU A 338 -21.29 0.84 53.26
N MET A 339 -22.31 1.53 52.73
CA MET A 339 -23.61 0.92 52.43
C MET A 339 -23.73 0.45 50.97
N LEU A 340 -24.17 -0.80 50.80
CA LEU A 340 -24.64 -1.43 49.58
C LEU A 340 -26.17 -1.63 49.68
N HIS A 341 -26.93 -0.76 49.03
CA HIS A 341 -28.41 -0.80 49.02
C HIS A 341 -28.98 -1.57 47.81
N CYS A 342 -28.21 -1.65 46.72
CA CYS A 342 -28.61 -2.24 45.46
C CYS A 342 -27.62 -3.33 45.00
N ASN A 343 -28.03 -4.09 43.97
CA ASN A 343 -27.12 -4.93 43.19
C ASN A 343 -25.88 -4.13 42.73
N GLY A 344 -24.70 -4.50 43.22
CA GLY A 344 -23.47 -3.76 43.02
C GLY A 344 -22.35 -4.25 43.93
N TYR A 345 -21.26 -3.50 44.01
CA TYR A 345 -20.07 -3.87 44.78
C TYR A 345 -19.33 -2.65 45.33
N ILE A 346 -18.50 -2.88 46.35
CA ILE A 346 -17.40 -1.97 46.72
C ILE A 346 -16.08 -2.57 46.23
N ASN A 347 -15.27 -1.76 45.55
CA ASN A 347 -13.93 -2.15 45.09
C ASN A 347 -12.87 -1.70 46.11
N PHE A 348 -12.10 -2.65 46.65
CA PHE A 348 -11.01 -2.39 47.60
C PHE A 348 -9.62 -2.46 46.93
N GLY A 349 -9.56 -2.47 45.60
CA GLY A 349 -8.33 -2.45 44.80
C GLY A 349 -7.56 -3.78 44.78
N PRO A 350 -6.40 -3.83 44.10
CA PRO A 350 -5.72 -5.08 43.78
C PRO A 350 -5.01 -5.75 44.96
N ARG A 351 -4.91 -7.09 44.86
CA ARG A 351 -3.96 -7.94 45.59
C ARG A 351 -2.94 -8.55 44.62
N THR A 352 -1.65 -8.43 44.94
CA THR A 352 -0.54 -9.05 44.20
C THR A 352 0.18 -10.11 45.05
N GLY A 353 0.50 -11.28 44.47
CA GLY A 353 1.05 -12.41 45.22
C GLY A 353 2.58 -12.43 45.31
N GLY A 354 3.13 -12.33 46.51
CA GLY A 354 4.56 -12.51 46.80
C GLY A 354 4.79 -12.99 48.24
N ALA A 355 5.73 -13.91 48.45
CA ALA A 355 5.99 -14.50 49.77
C ALA A 355 6.97 -13.65 50.59
N SER A 356 6.55 -13.21 51.79
CA SER A 356 7.32 -12.33 52.67
C SER A 356 7.63 -12.97 54.04
N THR A 357 8.92 -13.08 54.37
CA THR A 357 9.51 -13.24 55.72
C THR A 357 10.96 -12.77 55.65
N THR A 358 11.59 -12.11 56.63
CA THR A 358 11.26 -11.76 58.04
C THR A 358 11.94 -10.40 58.35
N SER A 359 11.61 -9.60 59.36
CA SER A 359 10.94 -9.92 60.64
C SER A 359 10.05 -8.82 61.22
N SER A 360 9.08 -9.27 62.02
CA SER A 360 8.31 -8.58 63.07
C SER A 360 9.09 -7.55 63.92
N SER A 361 8.45 -6.57 64.61
CA SER A 361 7.13 -6.70 65.29
C SER A 361 6.34 -5.42 65.57
N SER A 362 4.99 -5.58 65.56
CA SER A 362 3.99 -5.00 66.48
C SER A 362 3.71 -3.49 66.55
N SER A 363 2.53 -3.09 66.03
CA SER A 363 1.47 -2.22 66.64
C SER A 363 1.84 -0.81 67.18
N SER A 364 1.07 0.27 66.95
CA SER A 364 -0.39 0.37 66.72
C SER A 364 -0.86 1.71 66.12
N SER A 365 -2.03 1.66 65.46
CA SER A 365 -3.05 2.74 65.32
C SER A 365 -2.74 4.09 64.62
N SER A 366 -3.52 4.31 63.55
CA SER A 366 -4.19 5.55 63.09
C SER A 366 -3.46 6.69 62.35
N SER A 367 -4.07 7.03 61.20
CA SER A 367 -4.29 8.35 60.58
C SER A 367 -3.25 9.02 59.64
N SER A 368 -3.80 9.48 58.49
CA SER A 368 -3.41 10.61 57.63
C SER A 368 -2.02 10.64 56.96
N SER A 369 -1.97 10.03 55.77
CA SER A 369 -1.56 10.66 54.50
C SER A 369 -0.81 12.01 54.52
N SER A 370 0.47 12.00 54.09
CA SER A 370 1.01 12.85 53.00
C SER A 370 2.56 12.82 52.95
N SER A 371 3.15 12.61 51.76
CA SER A 371 4.34 13.35 51.26
C SER A 371 4.89 12.81 49.93
N SER A 372 5.31 13.77 49.12
CA SER A 372 5.95 13.76 47.80
C SER A 372 7.25 12.94 47.61
N SER A 373 7.56 12.68 46.32
CA SER A 373 8.91 12.56 45.69
C SER A 373 9.83 11.37 46.09
N SER A 374 10.64 10.77 45.20
CA SER A 374 10.84 10.93 43.74
C SER A 374 11.73 9.80 43.14
N SER A 375 11.72 9.65 41.80
CA SER A 375 12.83 9.17 40.92
C SER A 375 13.42 7.74 41.07
N SER A 376 13.83 7.00 40.02
CA SER A 376 13.67 7.14 38.55
C SER A 376 14.29 5.96 37.77
N SER A 377 13.72 5.59 36.61
CA SER A 377 14.34 4.88 35.44
C SER A 377 14.83 3.42 35.63
N GLY A 378 14.88 2.56 34.60
CA GLY A 378 14.55 2.65 33.17
C GLY A 378 14.75 1.25 32.48
N ILE A 379 14.64 1.02 31.16
CA ILE A 379 14.63 1.92 29.99
C ILE A 379 13.79 1.31 28.84
N ALA A 380 12.85 2.09 28.31
CA ALA A 380 12.69 2.27 26.87
C ALA A 380 13.32 3.63 26.51
N GLY A 381 13.56 3.91 25.21
CA GLY A 381 14.25 5.12 24.72
C GLY A 381 13.90 6.37 25.53
N SER A 382 14.85 6.83 26.33
CA SER A 382 14.52 7.55 27.56
C SER A 382 14.51 9.06 27.39
N VAL A 383 13.78 9.72 28.28
CA VAL A 383 13.48 11.16 28.20
C VAL A 383 14.02 11.87 29.43
N LEU A 384 14.73 12.96 29.21
CA LEU A 384 15.12 13.93 30.23
C LEU A 384 14.36 15.24 29.95
N GLU A 385 13.59 15.70 30.92
CA GLU A 385 12.93 17.01 30.88
C GLU A 385 13.60 17.97 31.87
N VAL A 386 13.79 19.23 31.46
CA VAL A 386 14.43 20.29 32.25
C VAL A 386 13.69 21.61 32.05
N GLU A 387 13.04 22.08 33.13
CA GLU A 387 12.45 23.42 33.21
C GLU A 387 13.59 24.47 33.23
N LEU A 388 13.67 25.38 32.25
CA LEU A 388 14.86 26.23 32.08
C LEU A 388 15.06 27.26 33.20
N GLU A 389 14.00 27.66 33.91
CA GLU A 389 14.08 28.56 35.05
C GLU A 389 14.77 27.92 36.27
N SER A 390 14.79 26.58 36.34
CA SER A 390 15.61 25.84 37.33
C SER A 390 17.12 26.10 37.16
N LEU A 391 17.55 26.51 35.97
CA LEU A 391 18.95 26.81 35.63
C LEU A 391 19.33 28.28 35.91
N SER A 392 18.42 29.08 36.47
CA SER A 392 18.62 30.51 36.76
C SER A 392 19.79 30.85 37.71
N GLY A 393 20.33 29.84 38.42
CA GLY A 393 21.54 29.96 39.24
C GLY A 393 22.87 29.91 38.47
N GLN A 394 22.88 29.62 37.16
CA GLN A 394 24.11 29.55 36.37
C GLN A 394 24.75 30.93 36.19
N SER A 395 26.08 31.03 36.30
CA SER A 395 26.81 32.30 36.20
C SER A 395 26.73 32.97 34.82
N SER A 396 26.37 32.19 33.79
CA SER A 396 26.10 32.64 32.43
C SER A 396 24.65 33.07 32.17
N PHE A 397 23.72 32.82 33.10
CA PHE A 397 22.28 32.93 32.87
C PHE A 397 21.85 34.35 32.49
N ALA A 398 22.24 35.36 33.28
CA ALA A 398 21.91 36.75 32.99
C ALA A 398 22.52 37.18 31.64
N PRO A 399 21.80 37.90 30.76
CA PRO A 399 20.55 38.63 31.03
C PRO A 399 19.24 37.87 30.71
N PHE A 400 19.23 36.53 30.65
CA PHE A 400 17.94 35.83 30.87
C PHE A 400 17.42 36.16 32.28
N SER A 401 16.10 36.18 32.41
CA SER A 401 15.38 36.39 33.67
C SER A 401 14.21 35.42 33.74
N VAL A 402 13.83 35.01 34.94
CA VAL A 402 12.63 34.20 35.16
C VAL A 402 11.41 35.10 35.22
N SER A 403 10.37 34.76 34.47
CA SER A 403 9.05 35.39 34.49
C SER A 403 7.96 34.34 34.73
N ASN A 404 6.84 34.74 35.32
CA ASN A 404 5.77 33.81 35.66
C ASN A 404 4.66 33.86 34.60
N ASP A 405 4.20 32.69 34.14
CA ASP A 405 2.95 32.52 33.41
C ASP A 405 2.34 31.16 33.78
N SER A 406 1.08 31.18 34.22
CA SER A 406 0.29 29.98 34.53
C SER A 406 0.06 29.03 33.33
N ALA A 407 0.40 29.46 32.11
CA ALA A 407 0.34 28.62 30.91
C ALA A 407 1.70 28.00 30.50
N ALA A 408 2.81 28.38 31.15
CA ALA A 408 4.13 27.74 30.98
C ALA A 408 4.25 26.48 31.86
N SER A 409 5.20 25.59 31.54
CA SER A 409 5.60 24.52 32.46
C SER A 409 6.13 25.10 33.78
N GLY A 410 5.97 24.37 34.89
CA GLY A 410 6.25 24.90 36.24
C GLY A 410 5.43 26.13 36.70
N GLY A 411 4.73 26.83 35.81
CA GLY A 411 4.15 28.16 36.03
C GLY A 411 5.11 29.33 35.76
N ALA A 412 6.27 29.08 35.13
CA ALA A 412 7.32 30.08 34.90
C ALA A 412 8.14 29.77 33.63
N TYR A 413 8.94 30.73 33.18
CA TYR A 413 9.75 30.61 31.96
C TYR A 413 10.96 31.55 32.01
N ILE A 414 11.92 31.35 31.10
CA ILE A 414 13.06 32.25 30.90
C ILE A 414 12.85 33.16 29.70
N VAL A 415 13.21 34.43 29.84
CA VAL A 415 13.14 35.44 28.78
C VAL A 415 14.28 36.43 28.95
N TRP A 416 14.92 36.84 27.85
CA TRP A 416 15.80 38.00 27.86
C TRP A 416 14.91 39.25 27.79
N PRO A 417 14.81 40.10 28.83
CA PRO A 417 13.76 41.12 28.89
C PRO A 417 13.84 42.14 27.76
N ASN A 418 12.77 42.20 26.95
CA ASN A 418 12.63 43.20 25.90
C ASN A 418 12.66 44.59 26.53
N ASN A 419 13.65 45.40 26.12
CA ASN A 419 13.86 46.75 26.66
C ASN A 419 13.38 47.87 25.70
N GLY A 420 12.63 47.50 24.66
CA GLY A 420 12.08 48.40 23.67
C GLY A 420 13.08 48.81 22.59
N SER A 421 14.10 47.98 22.29
CA SER A 421 15.08 48.24 21.24
C SER A 421 15.45 47.06 20.33
N ASN A 422 14.67 45.96 20.38
CA ASN A 422 14.72 44.79 19.50
C ASN A 422 16.17 44.31 19.27
N GLN A 423 16.79 43.84 20.35
CA GLN A 423 18.22 43.61 20.45
C GLN A 423 18.61 42.25 19.89
N ILE A 424 19.17 42.24 18.68
CA ILE A 424 19.64 41.01 18.02
C ILE A 424 21.13 40.75 18.33
N ASN A 425 21.39 39.67 19.06
CA ASN A 425 22.70 39.04 19.20
C ASN A 425 22.93 38.10 17.99
N ALA A 426 23.53 38.60 16.91
CA ALA A 426 23.47 37.94 15.60
C ALA A 426 24.22 36.57 15.48
N SER A 427 25.02 36.18 16.48
CA SER A 427 25.78 34.92 16.45
C SER A 427 26.15 34.44 17.86
N GLY A 428 25.76 33.20 18.21
CA GLY A 428 26.13 32.56 19.47
C GLY A 428 27.65 32.39 19.67
N SER A 429 28.10 32.43 20.93
CA SER A 429 29.52 32.48 21.28
C SER A 429 29.78 31.91 22.68
N ASP A 430 30.72 30.96 22.83
CA ASP A 430 31.09 30.30 24.10
C ASP A 430 31.59 31.23 25.23
N SER A 431 31.67 32.55 25.00
CA SER A 431 32.00 33.56 26.01
C SER A 431 30.91 34.62 26.20
N ALA A 432 29.73 34.42 25.62
CA ALA A 432 28.58 35.31 25.78
C ALA A 432 27.85 35.10 27.11
N THR A 433 27.24 36.18 27.60
CA THR A 433 26.29 36.17 28.72
C THR A 433 24.87 36.01 28.19
N GLY A 434 23.99 35.35 28.92
CA GLY A 434 22.66 34.94 28.43
C GLY A 434 22.66 33.52 27.89
N GLN A 435 23.26 32.58 28.63
CA GLN A 435 23.31 31.16 28.29
C GLN A 435 22.83 30.26 29.43
N VAL A 436 22.12 29.21 29.04
CA VAL A 436 21.80 28.04 29.87
C VAL A 436 22.51 26.81 29.30
N ALA A 437 23.16 26.04 30.17
CA ALA A 437 23.75 24.75 29.85
C ALA A 437 22.94 23.64 30.53
N ILE A 438 22.49 22.66 29.74
CA ILE A 438 21.90 21.40 30.20
C ILE A 438 22.96 20.33 30.01
N ASP A 439 23.66 20.02 31.11
CA ASP A 439 24.54 18.85 31.17
C ASP A 439 23.67 17.59 31.30
N PHE A 440 24.00 16.54 30.53
CA PHE A 440 23.37 15.23 30.62
C PHE A 440 24.39 14.11 30.36
N SER A 441 23.98 12.87 30.58
CA SER A 441 24.78 11.69 30.27
C SER A 441 23.94 10.60 29.60
N LEU A 442 24.57 9.88 28.66
CA LEU A 442 24.03 8.75 27.90
C LEU A 442 24.74 7.45 28.30
N SER A 443 23.98 6.39 28.64
CA SER A 443 24.56 5.09 28.99
C SER A 443 25.20 4.35 27.82
N GLU A 444 24.73 4.62 26.61
CA GLU A 444 25.21 4.05 25.34
C GLU A 444 24.99 5.07 24.21
N ALA A 445 25.53 4.81 23.02
CA ALA A 445 25.39 5.73 21.88
C ALA A 445 23.94 5.74 21.35
N ALA A 446 23.39 6.93 21.12
CA ALA A 446 22.00 7.15 20.75
C ALA A 446 21.83 8.39 19.88
N THR A 447 20.72 8.49 19.16
CA THR A 447 20.27 9.78 18.61
C THR A 447 19.42 10.47 19.66
N VAL A 448 19.74 11.72 19.99
CA VAL A 448 19.00 12.54 20.94
C VAL A 448 18.25 13.62 20.18
N ASP A 449 16.92 13.56 20.22
CA ASP A 449 16.06 14.62 19.73
C ASP A 449 15.98 15.74 20.76
N PHE A 450 16.24 16.98 20.33
CA PHE A 450 16.11 18.17 21.16
C PHE A 450 14.80 18.90 20.82
N ALA A 451 13.89 18.95 21.78
CA ALA A 451 12.67 19.76 21.73
C ALA A 451 12.64 20.81 22.85
N ILE A 452 11.90 21.90 22.62
CA ILE A 452 11.78 23.02 23.55
C ILE A 452 10.41 23.68 23.45
N ALA A 453 9.80 23.99 24.60
CA ALA A 453 8.62 24.84 24.68
C ALA A 453 9.04 26.32 24.60
N ALA A 454 8.41 27.08 23.71
CA ALA A 454 8.71 28.49 23.48
C ALA A 454 7.44 29.30 23.18
N ASN A 455 7.46 30.58 23.53
CA ASN A 455 6.44 31.56 23.16
C ASN A 455 7.11 32.72 22.41
N LEU A 456 7.01 32.66 21.07
CA LEU A 456 7.72 33.49 20.11
C LEU A 456 6.68 34.33 19.36
N ALA A 457 6.17 35.36 20.05
CA ALA A 457 4.86 35.94 19.77
C ALA A 457 4.80 36.85 18.53
N ASN A 458 5.94 37.30 17.99
CA ASN A 458 6.03 38.13 16.79
C ASN A 458 7.47 38.11 16.23
N GLY A 459 7.66 38.62 15.01
CA GLY A 459 8.93 38.54 14.27
C GLY A 459 10.07 39.46 14.70
N ASP A 460 9.95 40.16 15.83
CA ASP A 460 11.07 40.80 16.53
C ASP A 460 11.57 39.95 17.73
N ASP A 461 10.77 38.97 18.19
CA ASP A 461 11.00 38.14 19.37
C ASP A 461 11.03 36.61 18.99
N ASP A 462 11.48 36.21 17.78
CA ASP A 462 11.22 34.86 17.20
C ASP A 462 12.37 33.85 17.13
N SER A 463 13.45 34.08 17.89
CA SER A 463 14.70 33.33 17.70
C SER A 463 15.56 33.09 18.95
N PHE A 464 16.38 32.03 18.88
CA PHE A 464 17.44 31.71 19.85
C PHE A 464 18.57 30.91 19.19
N HIS A 465 19.75 30.92 19.82
CA HIS A 465 20.89 30.09 19.42
C HIS A 465 20.96 28.82 20.27
N TYR A 466 21.45 27.73 19.68
CA TYR A 466 21.62 26.45 20.38
C TYR A 466 22.80 25.66 19.83
N LYS A 467 23.40 24.79 20.65
CA LYS A 467 24.39 23.80 20.20
C LYS A 467 24.54 22.61 21.14
N MET A 468 25.10 21.53 20.62
CA MET A 468 25.56 20.38 21.41
C MET A 468 27.09 20.39 21.56
N ASP A 469 27.57 20.16 22.78
CA ASP A 469 28.98 20.01 23.16
C ASP A 469 29.90 21.15 22.67
N SER A 470 31.06 20.79 22.12
CA SER A 470 32.03 21.68 21.47
C SER A 470 31.68 22.00 20.01
N GLY A 471 30.45 21.70 19.58
CA GLY A 471 29.96 21.99 18.23
C GLY A 471 29.89 23.49 17.91
N SER A 472 29.53 23.80 16.66
CA SER A 472 29.23 25.16 16.22
C SER A 472 27.84 25.59 16.70
N TRP A 473 27.62 26.90 16.83
CA TRP A 473 26.32 27.46 17.18
C TRP A 473 25.34 27.43 16.00
N SER A 474 24.21 26.75 16.19
CA SER A 474 23.04 26.78 15.32
C SER A 474 22.06 27.87 15.77
N THR A 475 21.06 28.16 14.93
CA THR A 475 20.06 29.23 15.19
C THR A 475 18.67 28.78 14.80
N GLN A 476 17.73 28.85 15.74
CA GLN A 476 16.30 28.78 15.48
C GLN A 476 15.82 30.21 15.17
N ASN A 477 15.10 30.43 14.07
CA ASN A 477 14.77 31.77 13.55
C ASN A 477 13.48 31.75 12.72
N ASN A 478 12.83 32.91 12.53
CA ASN A 478 11.57 33.07 11.77
C ASN A 478 10.44 32.16 12.29
N SER A 479 10.44 31.86 13.59
CA SER A 479 9.65 30.77 14.18
C SER A 479 8.56 31.31 15.12
N GLN A 480 7.46 31.81 14.56
CA GLN A 480 6.38 32.40 15.35
C GLN A 480 5.45 31.35 15.98
N THR A 481 5.10 31.52 17.26
CA THR A 481 4.14 30.66 17.97
C THR A 481 2.97 31.48 18.53
N SER A 482 1.79 30.87 18.63
CA SER A 482 0.58 31.50 19.17
C SER A 482 0.42 31.21 20.66
N GLY A 483 1.37 31.65 21.48
CA GLY A 483 1.54 31.21 22.87
C GLY A 483 2.58 30.09 22.97
N TRP A 484 2.59 29.38 24.10
CA TRP A 484 3.48 28.25 24.37
C TRP A 484 3.27 27.12 23.34
N GLY A 485 4.26 26.92 22.47
CA GLY A 485 4.31 25.86 21.47
C GLY A 485 5.63 25.10 21.55
N SER A 486 5.60 23.82 21.19
CA SER A 486 6.82 22.99 21.13
C SER A 486 7.50 23.13 19.78
N LEU A 487 8.82 23.31 19.79
CA LEU A 487 9.71 23.33 18.63
C LEU A 487 10.73 22.19 18.78
N THR A 488 11.19 21.63 17.66
CA THR A 488 12.25 20.60 17.63
C THR A 488 13.44 21.10 16.79
N PRO A 489 14.40 21.85 17.35
CA PRO A 489 15.43 22.52 16.56
C PRO A 489 16.49 21.60 15.94
N ALA A 490 16.73 20.41 16.49
CA ALA A 490 17.67 19.43 15.93
C ALA A 490 17.55 18.04 16.56
N SER A 491 18.10 17.06 15.85
CA SER A 491 18.42 15.71 16.34
C SER A 491 19.94 15.51 16.28
N TYR A 492 20.54 14.94 17.32
CA TYR A 492 22.00 14.75 17.44
C TYR A 492 22.35 13.28 17.65
N SER A 493 23.13 12.67 16.76
CA SER A 493 23.73 11.34 17.02
C SER A 493 24.95 11.49 17.93
N LEU A 494 24.84 10.98 19.17
CA LEU A 494 25.80 11.14 20.25
C LEU A 494 26.36 9.80 20.73
N SER A 495 27.56 9.86 21.32
CA SER A 495 28.23 8.73 21.94
C SER A 495 27.64 8.37 23.31
N ALA A 496 28.07 7.24 23.88
CA ALA A 496 27.97 7.03 25.33
C ALA A 496 28.87 8.04 26.05
N GLY A 497 28.42 8.63 27.16
CA GLY A 497 29.20 9.59 27.94
C GLY A 497 28.43 10.84 28.36
N ASN A 498 29.16 11.88 28.78
CA ASN A 498 28.58 13.15 29.20
C ASN A 498 28.53 14.15 28.03
N HIS A 499 27.43 14.87 27.93
CA HIS A 499 27.13 15.82 26.87
C HIS A 499 26.52 17.11 27.46
N THR A 500 26.63 18.22 26.74
CA THR A 500 26.06 19.52 27.14
C THR A 500 25.28 20.14 25.97
N LEU A 501 23.96 20.24 26.09
CA LEU A 501 23.18 21.16 25.27
C LEU A 501 23.35 22.58 25.84
N ARG A 502 23.67 23.56 25.00
CA ARG A 502 23.65 24.98 25.39
C ARG A 502 22.65 25.75 24.54
N LEU A 503 21.91 26.66 25.19
CA LEU A 503 21.08 27.66 24.53
C LEU A 503 21.65 29.04 24.85
N GLU A 504 21.58 29.96 23.88
CA GLU A 504 21.97 31.36 24.03
C GLU A 504 20.86 32.27 23.47
N ARG A 505 20.60 33.37 24.17
CA ARG A 505 19.67 34.42 23.69
C ARG A 505 20.08 34.93 22.30
N ARG A 506 19.12 35.08 21.38
CA ARG A 506 19.33 35.76 20.09
C ARG A 506 18.58 37.09 20.02
N GLU A 507 17.27 37.08 20.20
CA GLU A 507 16.46 38.30 20.33
C GLU A 507 16.01 38.49 21.79
N ASP A 508 15.78 39.75 22.20
CA ASP A 508 15.07 40.03 23.45
C ASP A 508 13.57 39.74 23.25
N GLY A 509 12.82 39.61 24.35
CA GLY A 509 11.40 39.23 24.34
C GLY A 509 11.10 37.76 24.05
N ALA A 510 11.95 37.05 23.31
CA ALA A 510 11.83 35.62 23.03
C ALA A 510 11.75 34.79 24.32
N GLN A 511 10.67 34.03 24.50
CA GLN A 511 10.35 33.31 25.74
C GLN A 511 10.58 31.80 25.58
N LEU A 512 11.33 31.19 26.50
CA LEU A 512 11.72 29.78 26.47
C LEU A 512 11.38 29.12 27.81
N ASP A 513 10.80 27.94 27.78
CA ASP A 513 10.20 27.23 28.92
C ASP A 513 10.90 25.87 29.13
N LYS A 514 10.22 24.73 28.96
CA LYS A 514 10.80 23.40 29.16
C LYS A 514 11.64 22.93 27.97
N VAL A 515 12.78 22.29 28.25
CA VAL A 515 13.53 21.47 27.29
C VAL A 515 13.25 20.00 27.53
N THR A 516 13.00 19.26 26.44
CA THR A 516 12.84 17.80 26.46
C THR A 516 13.90 17.18 25.54
N LEU A 517 14.71 16.28 26.09
CA LEU A 517 15.73 15.51 25.38
C LEU A 517 15.33 14.04 25.36
N THR A 518 15.12 13.48 24.17
CA THR A 518 14.68 12.08 23.99
C THR A 518 15.78 11.27 23.31
N ALA A 519 16.36 10.30 24.02
CA ALA A 519 17.37 9.40 23.50
C ALA A 519 16.75 8.15 22.86
N SER A 520 17.10 7.88 21.60
CA SER A 520 16.58 6.75 20.81
C SER A 520 16.90 5.37 21.39
N ASN A 521 17.89 5.30 22.29
CA ASN A 521 18.31 4.10 23.02
C ASN A 521 19.04 4.53 24.31
N GLY A 522 19.19 3.62 25.28
CA GLY A 522 19.92 3.87 26.53
C GLY A 522 19.23 4.79 27.54
N VAL A 523 19.92 5.02 28.67
CA VAL A 523 19.59 5.99 29.71
C VAL A 523 20.12 7.37 29.32
N ILE A 524 19.24 8.36 29.21
CA ILE A 524 19.57 9.78 29.33
C ILE A 524 19.28 10.23 30.77
N SER A 525 20.19 10.98 31.38
CA SER A 525 20.04 11.47 32.75
C SER A 525 20.83 12.75 33.00
N MET A 526 20.34 13.61 33.90
CA MET A 526 20.93 14.92 34.23
C MET A 526 22.40 14.80 34.67
N GLY A 527 23.26 15.64 34.11
CA GLY A 527 24.71 15.56 34.25
C GLY A 527 25.21 16.17 35.56
N GLY A 528 25.47 15.34 36.57
CA GLY A 528 25.90 15.80 37.88
C GLY A 528 27.33 16.36 37.92
N THR A 529 27.49 17.68 37.80
CA THR A 529 28.78 18.36 38.06
C THR A 529 29.20 18.21 39.52
N SER A 530 30.17 17.34 39.81
CA SER A 530 30.75 17.22 41.16
C SER A 530 32.28 17.08 41.14
N SER A 531 32.96 18.20 41.38
CA SER A 531 34.40 18.23 41.58
C SER A 531 34.78 17.78 43.00
N SER A 532 35.15 16.50 43.13
CA SER A 532 36.04 15.92 44.16
C SER A 532 35.72 16.12 45.65
N SER A 533 35.55 15.02 46.40
CA SER A 533 36.43 14.73 47.54
C SER A 533 36.34 13.27 48.02
N SER A 534 37.50 12.73 48.41
CA SER A 534 37.68 11.42 49.06
C SER A 534 37.30 11.49 50.55
N SER A 535 36.93 10.39 51.24
CA SER A 535 37.94 9.44 51.77
C SER A 535 37.35 8.21 52.47
N SER A 536 38.17 7.15 52.57
CA SER A 536 37.84 5.79 53.01
C SER A 536 38.14 5.45 54.47
N SER A 537 37.34 4.55 55.05
CA SER A 537 37.71 3.61 56.13
C SER A 537 36.79 2.36 56.02
N SER A 538 37.20 1.11 56.30
CA SER A 538 38.51 0.56 56.67
C SER A 538 38.62 -0.95 56.37
N SER A 539 39.85 -1.49 56.45
CA SER A 539 40.26 -2.90 56.68
C SER A 539 39.25 -3.84 57.38
N SER A 540 39.22 -5.18 57.21
CA SER A 540 40.05 -6.16 56.45
C SER A 540 39.41 -7.57 56.60
N SER A 541 39.71 -8.62 55.80
CA SER A 541 40.85 -9.52 56.07
C SER A 541 41.24 -10.50 54.93
N SER A 542 42.56 -10.72 54.87
CA SER A 542 43.40 -11.65 54.09
C SER A 542 42.85 -13.06 53.83
N SER A 543 43.22 -13.77 52.75
CA SER A 543 44.59 -14.29 52.51
C SER A 543 44.82 -14.63 51.02
N SER A 544 45.86 -14.12 50.32
CA SER A 544 47.31 -14.47 50.38
C SER A 544 47.66 -15.81 49.72
N SER A 545 48.69 -15.98 48.88
CA SER A 545 49.73 -15.07 48.32
C SER A 545 50.52 -15.78 47.18
N THR A 546 51.23 -15.17 46.22
CA THR A 546 51.13 -13.87 45.47
C THR A 546 52.28 -13.80 44.44
N THR A 547 52.01 -13.65 43.13
CA THR A 547 52.92 -12.97 42.16
C THR A 547 52.13 -12.37 40.98
N THR A 548 52.66 -11.29 40.39
CA THR A 548 51.85 -10.28 39.67
C THR A 548 52.06 -10.22 38.15
N THR A 549 50.99 -9.84 37.44
CA THR A 549 51.01 -9.38 36.04
C THR A 549 50.83 -7.86 35.93
N SER A 550 51.07 -7.33 34.72
CA SER A 550 50.47 -6.10 34.16
C SER A 550 50.65 -4.77 34.92
N SER A 551 51.74 -4.08 34.61
CA SER A 551 51.74 -2.73 34.01
C SER A 551 50.63 -1.72 34.38
N SER A 552 51.04 -0.60 34.98
CA SER A 552 50.53 0.73 34.62
C SER A 552 51.66 1.77 34.73
N SER A 553 51.66 2.78 33.84
CA SER A 553 52.58 3.93 33.93
C SER A 553 52.06 5.07 33.06
N SER A 554 51.93 6.25 33.65
CA SER A 554 51.54 7.50 32.99
C SER A 554 52.72 8.48 32.91
N SER A 555 52.73 9.36 31.90
CA SER A 555 53.50 10.62 31.82
C SER A 555 55.05 10.54 31.91
N SER A 556 55.83 11.27 31.11
CA SER A 556 55.83 12.74 31.08
C SER A 556 56.85 13.33 30.07
N SER A 557 56.69 14.63 29.79
CA SER A 557 57.71 15.64 29.43
C SER A 557 58.51 15.61 28.10
N SER A 558 58.26 16.67 27.29
CA SER A 558 59.22 17.63 26.71
C SER A 558 60.18 17.29 25.53
N SER A 559 59.85 17.82 24.34
CA SER A 559 60.67 18.69 23.44
C SER A 559 62.08 18.27 22.98
N SER A 560 62.54 18.47 21.72
CA SER A 560 62.51 19.73 20.96
C SER A 560 63.06 19.59 19.51
N SER A 561 62.67 20.47 18.56
CA SER A 561 63.38 20.95 17.33
C SER A 561 63.94 19.93 16.29
N SER A 562 64.11 20.18 14.96
CA SER A 562 63.75 21.23 13.97
C SER A 562 64.37 20.84 12.59
N SER A 563 63.94 21.23 11.38
CA SER A 563 62.70 21.83 10.83
C SER A 563 62.81 21.93 9.27
N SER A 564 61.76 22.45 8.61
CA SER A 564 61.76 23.14 7.29
C SER A 564 61.69 22.36 5.94
N SER A 565 60.52 22.51 5.30
CA SER A 565 60.28 22.97 3.90
C SER A 565 60.33 22.04 2.66
N SER A 566 59.23 22.12 1.89
CA SER A 566 59.08 22.03 0.42
C SER A 566 59.03 20.67 -0.31
N GLY A 567 57.95 20.45 -1.09
CA GLY A 567 58.07 19.80 -2.43
C GLY A 567 57.21 18.56 -2.80
N VAL A 568 55.90 18.75 -3.05
CA VAL A 568 55.20 18.32 -4.30
C VAL A 568 55.12 16.81 -4.72
N VAL A 569 53.87 16.29 -4.75
CA VAL A 569 53.26 15.04 -5.31
C VAL A 569 53.66 13.64 -4.77
N GLY A 570 52.62 12.90 -4.38
CA GLY A 570 52.53 11.45 -4.19
C GLY A 570 51.44 11.14 -3.16
N ASN A 571 50.34 10.42 -3.42
CA ASN A 571 49.88 9.67 -4.61
C ASN A 571 48.38 10.00 -4.86
N GLN A 572 47.95 10.27 -6.10
CA GLN A 572 46.67 10.98 -6.34
C GLN A 572 45.36 10.20 -6.09
N CYS A 573 45.42 8.88 -5.85
CA CYS A 573 44.24 8.04 -5.68
C CYS A 573 44.22 7.28 -4.35
N ASP A 574 45.08 7.68 -3.40
CA ASP A 574 45.23 7.01 -2.11
C ASP A 574 44.06 7.38 -1.18
N GLY A 575 43.36 6.38 -0.64
CA GLY A 575 42.16 6.56 0.17
C GLY A 575 40.86 6.91 -0.60
N ILE A 576 40.84 6.82 -1.93
CA ILE A 576 39.62 7.00 -2.75
C ILE A 576 38.99 5.64 -3.06
N ASN A 577 37.66 5.56 -3.03
CA ASN A 577 36.91 4.34 -3.28
C ASN A 577 37.12 3.77 -4.69
N GLU A 578 37.41 2.48 -4.82
CA GLU A 578 37.53 1.78 -6.10
C GLU A 578 36.24 1.01 -6.44
N TYR A 579 35.69 1.20 -7.63
CA TYR A 579 34.45 0.56 -8.09
C TYR A 579 34.57 -0.98 -8.08
N PRO A 580 33.59 -1.74 -7.55
CA PRO A 580 32.20 -1.35 -7.26
C PRO A 580 31.93 -0.88 -5.82
N ASN A 581 32.94 -0.44 -5.06
CA ASN A 581 32.74 0.05 -3.69
C ASN A 581 32.22 1.49 -3.71
N TRP A 582 30.93 1.66 -4.00
CA TRP A 582 30.23 2.95 -4.05
C TRP A 582 30.49 3.89 -2.86
N THR A 583 30.50 5.20 -3.12
CA THR A 583 30.75 6.25 -2.11
C THR A 583 29.52 6.56 -1.27
N ALA A 584 28.31 6.38 -1.81
CA ALA A 584 27.06 6.78 -1.19
C ALA A 584 25.96 5.70 -1.26
N ARG A 585 24.90 5.95 -0.50
CA ARG A 585 23.75 5.06 -0.23
C ARG A 585 22.50 5.90 -0.06
N ASP A 586 21.35 5.42 -0.54
CA ASP A 586 20.12 6.24 -0.58
C ASP A 586 19.56 6.60 0.81
N TRP A 587 19.93 5.85 1.86
CA TRP A 587 19.52 6.09 3.24
C TRP A 587 20.53 5.52 4.24
N SER A 588 20.53 6.03 5.48
CA SER A 588 21.48 5.62 6.52
C SER A 588 21.18 4.20 7.03
N GLY A 589 22.00 3.23 6.61
CA GLY A 589 21.80 1.80 6.87
C GLY A 589 21.58 0.97 5.59
N GLY A 590 21.28 1.63 4.46
CA GLY A 590 21.22 0.99 3.16
C GLY A 590 22.60 0.56 2.62
N PRO A 591 22.65 -0.35 1.63
CA PRO A 591 23.88 -0.71 0.94
C PRO A 591 24.43 0.51 0.18
N TYR A 592 25.75 0.62 0.10
CA TYR A 592 26.41 1.58 -0.79
C TYR A 592 26.15 1.16 -2.25
N ASN A 593 25.51 2.03 -3.02
CA ASN A 593 24.94 1.70 -4.33
C ASN A 593 25.03 2.81 -5.39
N HIS A 594 25.51 4.02 -5.04
CA HIS A 594 25.63 5.15 -5.97
C HIS A 594 26.79 6.09 -5.60
N ALA A 595 27.02 7.10 -6.44
CA ALA A 595 27.89 8.26 -6.18
C ALA A 595 27.10 9.56 -6.35
N ASN A 596 27.37 10.56 -5.50
CA ASN A 596 26.73 11.89 -5.54
C ASN A 596 27.56 12.93 -6.29
N ALA A 597 26.94 14.07 -6.61
CA ALA A 597 27.61 15.19 -7.25
C ALA A 597 28.88 15.64 -6.48
N GLY A 598 30.06 15.44 -7.08
CA GLY A 598 31.35 15.74 -6.48
C GLY A 598 32.10 14.53 -5.88
N ASP A 599 31.45 13.39 -5.70
CA ASP A 599 32.10 12.16 -5.23
C ASP A 599 33.15 11.68 -6.23
N GLN A 600 34.26 11.13 -5.73
CA GLN A 600 35.37 10.63 -6.55
C GLN A 600 35.52 9.12 -6.38
N MET A 601 35.74 8.42 -7.49
CA MET A 601 35.92 6.97 -7.53
C MET A 601 37.01 6.56 -8.53
N VAL A 602 37.75 5.51 -8.20
CA VAL A 602 38.72 4.87 -9.09
C VAL A 602 38.04 3.73 -9.86
N TYR A 603 38.28 3.65 -11.16
CA TYR A 603 37.93 2.48 -11.98
C TYR A 603 39.01 2.27 -13.05
N GLN A 604 39.47 1.03 -13.23
CA GLN A 604 40.51 0.65 -14.21
C GLN A 604 41.75 1.59 -14.16
N ASN A 605 42.34 1.76 -12.97
CA ASN A 605 43.49 2.65 -12.73
C ASN A 605 43.26 4.13 -13.11
N THR A 606 42.01 4.58 -13.28
CA THR A 606 41.66 5.96 -13.64
C THR A 606 40.73 6.56 -12.58
N LEU A 607 41.03 7.79 -12.16
CA LEU A 607 40.21 8.56 -11.23
C LEU A 607 39.11 9.29 -11.99
N TYR A 608 37.87 9.15 -11.52
CA TYR A 608 36.69 9.85 -12.03
C TYR A 608 36.01 10.62 -10.91
N GLN A 609 35.26 11.66 -11.27
CA GLN A 609 34.37 12.39 -10.39
C GLN A 609 32.95 12.37 -10.96
N ALA A 610 31.96 12.11 -10.10
CA ALA A 610 30.56 12.17 -10.46
C ALA A 610 30.10 13.63 -10.64
N ASN A 611 29.52 13.94 -11.79
CA ASN A 611 29.02 15.26 -12.16
C ASN A 611 27.66 15.56 -11.50
N TRP A 612 26.86 14.52 -11.26
CA TRP A 612 25.59 14.49 -10.54
C TRP A 612 25.36 13.09 -9.96
N TYR A 613 24.22 12.84 -9.30
CA TYR A 613 23.86 11.51 -8.79
C TYR A 613 23.96 10.45 -9.91
N THR A 614 24.68 9.35 -9.66
CA THR A 614 24.85 8.27 -10.63
C THR A 614 25.06 6.90 -9.99
N THR A 615 24.49 5.88 -10.63
CA THR A 615 24.63 4.45 -10.34
C THR A 615 25.40 3.72 -11.46
N THR A 616 25.93 4.44 -12.45
CA THR A 616 26.60 3.88 -13.63
C THR A 616 28.10 3.76 -13.42
N VAL A 617 28.75 2.83 -14.14
CA VAL A 617 30.18 2.52 -13.95
C VAL A 617 31.04 3.77 -14.21
N PRO A 618 32.04 4.10 -13.36
CA PRO A 618 32.81 5.32 -13.52
C PRO A 618 33.47 5.45 -14.90
N GLY A 619 33.04 6.46 -15.66
CA GLY A 619 33.47 6.71 -17.04
C GLY A 619 32.61 6.07 -18.15
N SER A 620 31.50 5.40 -17.84
CA SER A 620 30.61 4.79 -18.85
C SER A 620 29.72 5.78 -19.59
N ASP A 621 29.44 6.96 -19.02
CA ASP A 621 28.59 7.99 -19.61
C ASP A 621 28.91 9.40 -19.05
N ALA A 622 28.15 10.41 -19.49
CA ALA A 622 28.34 11.82 -19.17
C ALA A 622 28.15 12.20 -17.68
N SER A 623 27.61 11.31 -16.83
CA SER A 623 27.57 11.54 -15.38
C SER A 623 28.95 11.50 -14.72
N TRP A 624 30.00 11.12 -15.45
CA TRP A 624 31.37 11.05 -14.94
C TRP A 624 32.32 11.98 -15.71
N SER A 625 33.16 12.71 -14.97
CA SER A 625 34.34 13.41 -15.51
C SER A 625 35.61 12.65 -15.15
N SER A 626 36.44 12.31 -16.13
CA SER A 626 37.76 11.72 -15.86
C SER A 626 38.72 12.80 -15.34
N LEU A 627 39.39 12.53 -14.22
CA LEU A 627 40.37 13.42 -13.59
C LEU A 627 41.83 13.01 -13.86
N GLY A 628 42.05 11.78 -14.36
CA GLY A 628 43.37 11.30 -14.79
C GLY A 628 43.72 9.89 -14.31
N THR A 629 44.80 9.32 -14.85
CA THR A 629 45.27 7.97 -14.53
C THR A 629 46.08 7.92 -13.22
N CYS A 630 45.73 6.99 -12.33
CA CYS A 630 46.43 6.70 -11.08
C CYS A 630 47.75 5.94 -11.34
N GLY A 631 48.92 6.58 -11.18
CA GLY A 631 50.20 5.86 -11.06
C GLY A 631 51.48 6.67 -11.29
N GLY A 632 52.61 6.15 -10.81
CA GLY A 632 53.95 6.68 -11.13
C GLY A 632 55.09 6.24 -10.19
N GLY A 633 55.73 5.10 -10.44
CA GLY A 633 56.94 4.66 -9.72
C GLY A 633 57.58 3.43 -10.37
N THR A 634 58.69 3.61 -11.10
CA THR A 634 59.12 2.67 -12.16
C THR A 634 60.53 2.10 -12.03
N THR A 635 60.72 0.84 -12.44
CA THR A 635 61.87 0.35 -13.23
C THR A 635 61.55 -1.04 -13.82
N SER A 636 62.01 -1.47 -15.01
CA SER A 636 62.53 -0.78 -16.20
C SER A 636 62.89 -1.82 -17.28
N SER A 637 62.57 -1.59 -18.57
CA SER A 637 63.47 -1.78 -19.75
C SER A 637 62.75 -1.85 -21.12
N SER A 638 63.49 -1.40 -22.14
CA SER A 638 63.45 -1.64 -23.60
C SER A 638 62.56 -2.76 -24.20
N SER A 639 62.07 -2.68 -25.45
CA SER A 639 62.07 -1.59 -26.46
C SER A 639 61.31 -1.98 -27.75
N SER A 640 61.04 -0.99 -28.62
CA SER A 640 61.09 -1.09 -30.10
C SER A 640 60.23 -2.13 -30.88
N SER A 641 59.13 -1.63 -31.45
CA SER A 641 58.74 -1.68 -32.89
C SER A 641 58.40 -3.00 -33.64
N SER A 642 57.51 -2.81 -34.63
CA SER A 642 57.40 -3.50 -35.95
C SER A 642 56.95 -4.98 -36.04
N SER A 643 55.65 -5.15 -36.31
CA SER A 643 55.04 -5.79 -37.52
C SER A 643 55.44 -7.20 -38.04
N SER A 644 54.45 -7.83 -38.72
CA SER A 644 54.58 -8.83 -39.80
C SER A 644 54.38 -10.34 -39.49
N SER A 645 53.14 -10.81 -39.71
CA SER A 645 52.74 -11.92 -40.64
C SER A 645 53.32 -13.36 -40.57
N SER A 646 52.40 -14.33 -40.84
CA SER A 646 52.59 -15.69 -41.44
C SER A 646 53.33 -16.77 -40.62
N SER A 647 52.77 -17.98 -40.40
CA SER A 647 52.66 -19.18 -41.30
C SER A 647 54.03 -19.87 -41.57
N THR A 648 54.22 -21.20 -41.60
CA THR A 648 53.28 -22.33 -41.75
C THR A 648 53.91 -23.71 -41.36
N SER A 649 53.15 -24.55 -40.65
CA SER A 649 52.83 -25.98 -40.98
C SER A 649 53.84 -27.17 -40.88
N SER A 650 53.23 -28.38 -40.90
CA SER A 650 53.78 -29.73 -41.23
C SER A 650 54.52 -30.48 -40.08
N THR A 651 54.43 -31.82 -39.90
CA THR A 651 53.68 -32.87 -40.65
C THR A 651 53.44 -34.17 -39.83
N SER A 652 52.34 -34.90 -40.16
CA SER A 652 52.16 -36.38 -40.01
C SER A 652 52.07 -36.99 -38.58
N SER A 653 51.45 -38.16 -38.33
CA SER A 653 50.92 -39.22 -39.24
C SER A 653 49.61 -39.90 -38.76
N SER A 654 48.98 -40.68 -39.64
CA SER A 654 47.73 -41.47 -39.50
C SER A 654 47.90 -42.76 -38.62
N SER A 655 46.91 -43.67 -38.38
CA SER A 655 45.70 -44.06 -39.15
C SER A 655 44.66 -44.91 -38.36
N SER A 656 43.37 -44.81 -38.73
CA SER A 656 42.29 -45.84 -38.96
C SER A 656 42.33 -47.26 -38.31
N SER A 657 41.23 -48.00 -38.06
CA SER A 657 39.74 -47.77 -38.01
C SER A 657 38.97 -49.09 -37.70
N SER A 658 37.63 -49.04 -37.53
CA SER A 658 36.62 -50.12 -37.80
C SER A 658 36.63 -51.44 -36.97
N SER A 659 35.53 -52.21 -36.74
CA SER A 659 34.06 -52.03 -36.96
C SER A 659 33.21 -53.22 -36.40
N SER A 660 32.01 -52.95 -35.83
CA SER A 660 30.74 -53.76 -35.83
C SER A 660 30.74 -55.24 -35.33
N SER A 661 29.63 -55.97 -35.01
CA SER A 661 28.16 -55.75 -35.12
C SER A 661 27.33 -56.62 -34.11
N SER A 662 26.16 -56.13 -33.67
CA SER A 662 24.85 -56.82 -33.42
C SER A 662 24.69 -58.23 -32.79
N SER A 663 23.72 -58.39 -31.87
CA SER A 663 22.93 -59.63 -31.62
C SER A 663 21.62 -59.37 -30.83
N THR A 664 20.62 -60.26 -30.92
CA THR A 664 19.24 -60.15 -30.34
C THR A 664 18.73 -61.56 -29.91
N THR A 665 17.54 -61.86 -29.34
CA THR A 665 16.23 -61.17 -29.19
C THR A 665 15.41 -61.81 -28.03
N SER A 666 14.34 -61.14 -27.53
CA SER A 666 13.14 -61.69 -26.82
C SER A 666 13.32 -62.41 -25.44
N THR A 667 12.41 -62.38 -24.44
CA THR A 667 11.15 -61.65 -24.07
C THR A 667 11.02 -61.71 -22.50
N THR A 668 9.92 -61.65 -21.70
CA THR A 668 8.45 -61.80 -21.83
C THR A 668 7.71 -61.26 -20.56
N SER A 669 6.36 -61.26 -20.58
CA SER A 669 5.33 -61.27 -19.49
C SER A 669 5.75 -61.35 -18.00
N SER A 670 5.06 -60.75 -17.01
CA SER A 670 3.73 -60.08 -16.99
C SER A 670 3.46 -59.28 -15.67
N SER A 671 2.52 -58.32 -15.71
CA SER A 671 1.68 -57.72 -14.62
C SER A 671 2.07 -57.94 -13.13
N SER A 672 2.06 -56.93 -12.24
CA SER A 672 0.95 -55.98 -12.02
C SER A 672 1.34 -54.72 -11.19
N SER A 673 0.34 -53.84 -10.99
CA SER A 673 0.37 -52.52 -10.33
C SER A 673 1.03 -52.39 -8.94
N SER A 674 1.79 -51.29 -8.73
CA SER A 674 1.53 -50.30 -7.66
C SER A 674 2.44 -49.06 -7.81
N SER A 675 2.14 -47.99 -7.07
CA SER A 675 2.69 -46.64 -7.25
C SER A 675 3.87 -46.30 -6.33
N SER A 676 4.87 -45.59 -6.85
CA SER A 676 5.70 -44.68 -6.06
C SER A 676 6.29 -43.56 -6.90
N SER A 677 6.42 -42.38 -6.31
CA SER A 677 7.04 -41.18 -6.87
C SER A 677 8.48 -41.02 -6.38
N SER A 678 9.42 -40.60 -7.23
CA SER A 678 10.56 -39.77 -6.77
C SER A 678 11.15 -38.95 -7.91
N SER A 679 11.42 -37.68 -7.61
CA SER A 679 12.30 -36.79 -8.37
C SER A 679 13.74 -37.33 -8.44
N SER A 680 14.38 -37.20 -9.61
CA SER A 680 15.85 -37.17 -9.72
C SER A 680 16.30 -35.75 -10.04
N SER A 681 17.13 -35.18 -9.15
CA SER A 681 17.78 -33.89 -9.36
C SER A 681 18.90 -34.00 -10.38
N SER A 682 19.03 -33.01 -11.26
CA SER A 682 20.21 -32.78 -12.08
C SER A 682 20.82 -31.43 -11.69
N SER A 683 22.10 -31.44 -11.34
CA SER A 683 22.81 -30.28 -10.83
C SER A 683 23.28 -29.38 -11.98
N SER A 684 22.75 -28.16 -12.04
CA SER A 684 23.32 -27.08 -12.85
C SER A 684 24.66 -26.63 -12.25
N SER A 685 25.71 -26.68 -13.07
CA SER A 685 27.02 -26.11 -12.74
C SER A 685 27.02 -24.64 -13.18
N SER A 686 27.33 -23.74 -12.26
CA SER A 686 27.28 -22.29 -12.51
C SER A 686 28.55 -21.81 -13.22
N SER A 687 28.44 -21.53 -14.51
CA SER A 687 29.39 -20.70 -15.27
C SER A 687 28.76 -19.35 -15.60
N SER A 688 29.47 -18.27 -15.29
CA SER A 688 29.07 -16.90 -15.65
C SER A 688 29.16 -16.69 -17.17
N SER A 689 28.09 -16.21 -17.79
CA SER A 689 28.05 -15.80 -19.20
C SER A 689 27.60 -14.35 -19.32
N SER A 690 28.23 -13.59 -20.22
CA SER A 690 27.72 -12.29 -20.68
C SER A 690 26.33 -12.45 -21.32
N GLY A 691 25.54 -11.37 -21.35
CA GLY A 691 24.23 -11.36 -22.00
C GLY A 691 24.34 -11.76 -23.48
N THR A 692 23.56 -12.77 -23.88
CA THR A 692 23.39 -13.17 -25.29
C THR A 692 22.11 -12.50 -25.81
N ALA A 693 22.17 -11.86 -26.97
CA ALA A 693 21.01 -11.22 -27.57
C ALA A 693 19.93 -12.26 -27.95
N ALA A 694 18.66 -11.88 -27.82
CA ALA A 694 17.52 -12.70 -28.20
C ALA A 694 17.11 -12.41 -29.66
N LEU A 695 16.51 -13.40 -30.33
CA LEU A 695 15.96 -13.23 -31.68
C LEU A 695 14.72 -12.32 -31.64
N VAL A 696 14.74 -11.25 -32.44
CA VAL A 696 13.62 -10.30 -32.60
C VAL A 696 12.74 -10.72 -33.77
N VAL A 697 13.32 -10.92 -34.96
CA VAL A 697 12.63 -11.39 -36.17
C VAL A 697 13.64 -11.98 -37.16
N ALA A 698 13.21 -12.87 -38.04
CA ALA A 698 14.01 -13.32 -39.19
C ALA A 698 13.12 -13.46 -40.43
N VAL A 699 13.60 -13.00 -41.59
CA VAL A 699 12.82 -12.84 -42.84
C VAL A 699 13.58 -13.47 -44.00
N ASN A 700 12.90 -14.36 -44.75
CA ASN A 700 13.43 -14.94 -45.99
C ASN A 700 13.05 -14.03 -47.16
N ALA A 701 14.01 -13.28 -47.71
CA ALA A 701 13.77 -12.26 -48.72
C ALA A 701 13.39 -12.90 -50.07
N GLY A 702 12.33 -12.38 -50.69
CA GLY A 702 11.69 -12.97 -51.87
C GLY A 702 11.03 -14.34 -51.65
N GLY A 703 11.16 -14.95 -50.47
CA GLY A 703 10.87 -16.37 -50.24
C GLY A 703 9.66 -16.65 -49.34
N SER A 704 9.31 -17.93 -49.26
CA SER A 704 8.41 -18.47 -48.24
C SER A 704 9.14 -18.72 -46.92
N ALA A 705 8.40 -18.83 -45.81
CA ALA A 705 8.96 -19.16 -44.50
C ALA A 705 9.80 -20.45 -44.52
N THR A 706 10.94 -20.44 -43.83
CA THR A 706 11.92 -21.54 -43.80
C THR A 706 12.70 -21.56 -42.47
N SER A 707 13.77 -22.35 -42.37
CA SER A 707 14.71 -22.33 -41.24
C SER A 707 16.16 -22.31 -41.70
N TYR A 708 17.01 -21.58 -40.99
CA TYR A 708 18.46 -21.54 -41.19
C TYR A 708 19.19 -21.41 -39.85
N ASN A 709 20.25 -22.20 -39.63
CA ASN A 709 21.03 -22.28 -38.38
C ASN A 709 20.16 -22.51 -37.13
N GLY A 710 19.02 -23.20 -37.27
CA GLY A 710 18.04 -23.42 -36.19
C GLY A 710 17.12 -22.23 -35.87
N VAL A 711 17.31 -21.07 -36.53
CA VAL A 711 16.38 -19.94 -36.49
C VAL A 711 15.25 -20.17 -37.50
N SER A 712 14.01 -19.82 -37.14
CA SER A 712 12.84 -19.88 -38.03
C SER A 712 12.62 -18.53 -38.71
N TYR A 713 12.70 -18.50 -40.04
CA TYR A 713 12.52 -17.32 -40.88
C TYR A 713 11.07 -17.26 -41.38
N ARG A 714 10.42 -16.10 -41.29
CA ARG A 714 9.11 -15.87 -41.93
C ARG A 714 9.27 -15.69 -43.45
N ALA A 715 8.14 -15.72 -44.17
CA ALA A 715 8.09 -15.29 -45.56
C ALA A 715 8.41 -13.79 -45.68
N ASP A 716 8.77 -13.33 -46.87
CA ASP A 716 9.17 -11.96 -47.14
C ASP A 716 8.13 -10.90 -46.68
N ASP A 717 8.58 -9.92 -45.89
CA ASP A 717 7.73 -9.01 -45.10
C ASP A 717 8.49 -7.70 -44.79
N PHE A 718 7.81 -6.63 -44.37
CA PHE A 718 8.38 -5.30 -44.05
C PHE A 718 9.06 -4.54 -45.21
N PHE A 719 9.05 -5.06 -46.44
CA PHE A 719 9.72 -4.43 -47.59
C PHE A 719 8.93 -3.26 -48.20
N ASN A 720 9.66 -2.33 -48.83
CA ASN A 720 9.14 -1.29 -49.71
C ASN A 720 10.01 -1.19 -50.97
N GLY A 721 9.40 -1.41 -52.14
CA GLY A 721 10.11 -1.53 -53.42
C GLY A 721 10.73 -2.92 -53.66
N GLY A 722 11.52 -3.04 -54.72
CA GLY A 722 12.18 -4.28 -55.13
C GLY A 722 11.25 -5.31 -55.81
N ASN A 723 11.88 -6.29 -56.46
CA ASN A 723 11.27 -7.46 -57.07
C ASN A 723 11.80 -8.74 -56.39
N THR A 724 11.27 -9.91 -56.73
CA THR A 724 11.69 -11.19 -56.11
C THR A 724 12.12 -12.21 -57.16
N SER A 725 13.13 -13.02 -56.83
CA SER A 725 13.63 -14.14 -57.65
C SER A 725 13.85 -15.38 -56.77
N SER A 726 14.03 -16.54 -57.41
CA SER A 726 14.40 -17.78 -56.73
C SER A 726 15.02 -18.79 -57.69
N THR A 727 16.03 -19.52 -57.21
CA THR A 727 16.61 -20.70 -57.88
C THR A 727 16.18 -22.00 -57.17
N THR A 728 16.44 -23.13 -57.82
CA THR A 728 16.40 -24.47 -57.19
C THR A 728 17.77 -25.15 -57.16
N ASP A 729 18.81 -24.45 -57.62
CA ASP A 729 20.18 -24.95 -57.67
C ASP A 729 20.83 -24.92 -56.27
N GLY A 730 21.88 -25.73 -56.09
CA GLY A 730 22.48 -26.00 -54.78
C GLY A 730 23.51 -24.94 -54.39
N ILE A 731 23.32 -24.32 -53.23
CA ILE A 731 24.07 -23.14 -52.81
C ILE A 731 25.42 -23.54 -52.20
N ALA A 732 26.50 -23.14 -52.87
CA ALA A 732 27.87 -23.42 -52.45
C ALA A 732 28.21 -22.67 -51.14
N GLY A 733 28.81 -23.40 -50.19
CA GLY A 733 29.23 -22.86 -48.89
C GLY A 733 28.24 -23.11 -47.74
N THR A 734 27.02 -23.58 -48.03
CA THR A 734 26.02 -23.99 -47.02
C THR A 734 25.57 -25.44 -47.24
N THR A 735 24.72 -25.94 -46.34
CA THR A 735 23.88 -27.14 -46.53
C THR A 735 22.41 -26.88 -46.14
N GLU A 736 22.07 -25.62 -45.88
CA GLU A 736 20.73 -25.13 -45.52
C GLU A 736 20.33 -24.03 -46.51
N ASP A 737 20.36 -24.42 -47.79
CA ASP A 737 20.29 -23.57 -48.99
C ASP A 737 19.07 -22.63 -49.05
N THR A 738 17.98 -22.98 -48.37
CA THR A 738 16.64 -22.39 -48.58
C THR A 738 16.47 -20.89 -48.26
N VAL A 739 17.40 -20.28 -47.50
CA VAL A 739 17.43 -18.82 -47.25
C VAL A 739 18.34 -18.06 -48.23
N PHE A 740 19.05 -18.79 -49.07
CA PHE A 740 19.91 -18.27 -50.14
C PHE A 740 19.32 -18.54 -51.54
N GLN A 741 18.38 -19.49 -51.65
CA GLN A 741 17.68 -19.86 -52.88
C GLN A 741 16.57 -18.89 -53.30
N SER A 742 16.19 -17.93 -52.46
CA SER A 742 15.30 -16.81 -52.82
C SER A 742 16.02 -15.48 -52.60
N GLU A 743 15.68 -14.46 -53.38
CA GLU A 743 16.24 -13.11 -53.24
C GLU A 743 15.17 -12.02 -53.42
N ARG A 744 15.33 -10.89 -52.73
CA ARG A 744 14.71 -9.60 -53.10
C ARG A 744 15.76 -8.73 -53.76
N TYR A 745 15.46 -8.22 -54.97
CA TYR A 745 16.41 -7.48 -55.80
C TYR A 745 15.89 -6.11 -56.31
N GLY A 746 16.82 -5.19 -56.55
CA GLY A 746 16.62 -3.82 -57.06
C GLY A 746 17.15 -2.76 -56.08
N SER A 747 16.59 -1.56 -56.13
CA SER A 747 16.64 -0.63 -54.99
C SER A 747 15.36 -0.77 -54.16
N PHE A 748 15.51 -0.96 -52.85
CA PHE A 748 14.40 -1.19 -51.92
C PHE A 748 14.84 -0.96 -50.47
N THR A 749 13.87 -0.80 -49.58
CA THR A 749 14.07 -0.80 -48.13
C THR A 749 13.34 -1.96 -47.46
N TYR A 750 13.82 -2.37 -46.30
CA TYR A 750 13.04 -3.05 -45.27
C TYR A 750 12.88 -2.07 -44.10
N ASN A 751 11.65 -1.81 -43.68
CA ASN A 751 11.30 -0.89 -42.59
C ASN A 751 10.66 -1.70 -41.47
N ILE A 752 11.49 -2.26 -40.59
CA ILE A 752 11.11 -3.31 -39.63
C ILE A 752 10.68 -2.64 -38.32
N PRO A 753 9.39 -2.68 -37.93
CA PRO A 753 8.91 -1.91 -36.80
C PRO A 753 9.42 -2.52 -35.49
N VAL A 754 10.15 -1.75 -34.68
CA VAL A 754 10.76 -2.22 -33.43
C VAL A 754 10.69 -1.16 -32.34
N THR A 755 10.70 -1.59 -31.08
CA THR A 755 10.88 -0.69 -29.94
C THR A 755 12.30 -0.11 -29.94
N PRO A 756 12.54 1.12 -29.43
CA PRO A 756 13.88 1.65 -29.25
C PRO A 756 14.79 0.69 -28.47
N GLY A 757 16.05 0.55 -28.90
CA GLY A 757 16.98 -0.45 -28.36
C GLY A 757 18.23 -0.63 -29.22
N THR A 758 19.06 -1.60 -28.81
CA THR A 758 20.32 -1.95 -29.49
C THR A 758 20.16 -3.23 -30.29
N PHE A 759 20.49 -3.23 -31.58
CA PHE A 759 20.28 -4.38 -32.46
C PHE A 759 21.58 -4.89 -33.09
N SER A 760 21.58 -6.18 -33.45
CA SER A 760 22.49 -6.78 -34.41
C SER A 760 21.70 -7.53 -35.49
N ILE A 761 22.29 -7.67 -36.68
CA ILE A 761 21.62 -8.23 -37.86
C ILE A 761 22.57 -9.21 -38.56
N ASP A 762 22.21 -10.49 -38.56
CA ASP A 762 22.83 -11.50 -39.41
C ASP A 762 22.15 -11.46 -40.79
N MET A 763 22.84 -11.00 -41.82
CA MET A 763 22.33 -10.94 -43.20
C MET A 763 22.84 -12.10 -44.06
N GLN A 764 22.02 -12.55 -45.01
CA GLN A 764 22.29 -13.64 -45.95
C GLN A 764 22.16 -13.14 -47.39
N PHE A 765 23.16 -13.44 -48.22
CA PHE A 765 23.27 -13.02 -49.62
C PHE A 765 23.73 -14.19 -50.49
N ALA A 766 23.29 -14.25 -51.75
CA ALA A 766 23.81 -15.18 -52.75
C ALA A 766 23.73 -14.58 -54.16
N GLU A 767 24.61 -15.03 -55.05
CA GLU A 767 24.61 -14.64 -56.46
C GLU A 767 23.87 -15.67 -57.31
N ILE A 768 22.53 -15.63 -57.28
CA ILE A 768 21.66 -16.61 -57.97
C ILE A 768 21.29 -16.23 -59.42
N PHE A 769 21.92 -15.21 -60.02
CA PHE A 769 21.55 -14.73 -61.36
C PHE A 769 22.73 -14.47 -62.31
N HIS A 770 23.80 -13.82 -61.86
CA HIS A 770 24.91 -13.46 -62.74
C HIS A 770 26.03 -14.52 -62.75
N GLU A 771 26.55 -14.84 -63.94
CA GLU A 771 27.66 -15.79 -64.14
C GLU A 771 29.05 -15.13 -64.18
N SER A 772 29.18 -13.83 -63.88
CA SER A 772 30.46 -13.10 -63.97
C SER A 772 30.64 -11.95 -62.97
N ALA A 773 31.88 -11.72 -62.55
CA ALA A 773 32.31 -10.57 -61.74
C ALA A 773 32.03 -9.24 -62.45
N GLY A 774 31.68 -8.21 -61.67
CA GLY A 774 31.32 -6.88 -62.17
C GLY A 774 30.02 -6.83 -62.99
N SER A 775 29.16 -7.86 -62.89
CA SER A 775 27.84 -7.84 -63.56
C SER A 775 26.78 -7.10 -62.74
N ARG A 776 26.92 -7.08 -61.41
CA ARG A 776 26.16 -6.19 -60.53
C ARG A 776 27.01 -5.63 -59.37
N SER A 777 26.65 -4.44 -58.88
CA SER A 777 27.14 -3.88 -57.62
C SER A 777 26.12 -2.95 -56.94
N PHE A 778 26.13 -2.93 -55.60
CA PHE A 778 25.20 -2.14 -54.79
C PHE A 778 25.83 -1.66 -53.48
N ASN A 779 25.18 -0.69 -52.81
CA ASN A 779 25.48 -0.33 -51.42
C ASN A 779 24.43 -0.92 -50.47
N LEU A 780 24.84 -1.23 -49.25
CA LEU A 780 23.98 -1.62 -48.12
C LEU A 780 24.06 -0.53 -47.06
N TYR A 781 22.90 -0.06 -46.62
CA TYR A 781 22.76 0.87 -45.50
C TYR A 781 21.89 0.26 -44.38
N VAL A 782 22.21 0.61 -43.14
CA VAL A 782 21.41 0.31 -41.93
C VAL A 782 21.32 1.56 -41.07
N GLU A 783 20.14 1.99 -40.65
CA GLU A 783 19.92 3.29 -39.96
C GLU A 783 20.56 4.48 -40.71
N GLY A 784 20.53 4.43 -42.04
CA GLY A 784 21.19 5.39 -42.93
C GLY A 784 22.72 5.42 -42.86
N GLN A 785 23.36 4.52 -42.11
CA GLN A 785 24.82 4.33 -42.11
C GLN A 785 25.22 3.36 -43.22
N LEU A 786 26.33 3.64 -43.91
CA LEU A 786 26.84 2.82 -45.01
C LEU A 786 27.68 1.66 -44.46
N GLU A 787 27.12 0.45 -44.47
CA GLU A 787 27.77 -0.76 -43.95
C GLU A 787 28.65 -1.45 -45.00
N LEU A 788 28.14 -1.58 -46.24
CA LEU A 788 28.90 -2.11 -47.38
C LEU A 788 28.72 -1.21 -48.61
N SER A 789 29.78 -1.04 -49.41
CA SER A 789 29.72 -0.25 -50.65
C SER A 789 30.26 -1.02 -51.86
N GLN A 790 29.63 -0.86 -53.03
CA GLN A 790 30.03 -1.52 -54.29
C GLN A 790 30.17 -3.05 -54.16
N VAL A 791 29.16 -3.69 -53.56
CA VAL A 791 29.11 -5.13 -53.29
C VAL A 791 28.89 -5.93 -54.58
N ASP A 792 29.93 -6.58 -55.07
CA ASP A 792 29.86 -7.61 -56.12
C ASP A 792 29.86 -9.00 -55.47
N LEU A 793 28.68 -9.62 -55.37
CA LEU A 793 28.51 -10.95 -54.77
C LEU A 793 29.19 -12.07 -55.56
N TYR A 794 29.30 -11.95 -56.89
CA TYR A 794 30.06 -12.91 -57.69
C TYR A 794 31.55 -12.88 -57.33
N THR A 795 32.12 -11.69 -57.12
CA THR A 795 33.52 -11.56 -56.68
C THR A 795 33.73 -12.05 -55.24
N LEU A 796 32.71 -11.94 -54.37
CA LEU A 796 32.80 -12.37 -52.97
C LEU A 796 32.63 -13.88 -52.76
N ALA A 797 31.66 -14.51 -53.45
CA ALA A 797 31.28 -15.92 -53.23
C ALA A 797 31.15 -16.76 -54.52
N GLY A 798 31.03 -16.12 -55.68
CA GLY A 798 30.73 -16.78 -56.96
C GLY A 798 29.24 -17.06 -57.15
N HIS A 799 28.87 -17.50 -58.37
CA HIS A 799 27.50 -17.92 -58.69
C HIS A 799 27.03 -19.05 -57.75
N ASP A 800 25.79 -18.96 -57.29
CA ASP A 800 25.20 -19.79 -56.23
C ASP A 800 26.05 -19.85 -54.93
N GLY A 801 26.93 -18.88 -54.67
CA GLY A 801 27.75 -18.83 -53.45
C GLY A 801 27.04 -18.14 -52.29
N ALA A 802 26.94 -18.81 -51.14
CA ALA A 802 26.45 -18.21 -49.89
C ALA A 802 27.46 -17.21 -49.32
N TYR A 803 27.00 -16.00 -49.02
CA TYR A 803 27.73 -14.95 -48.31
C TYR A 803 26.90 -14.46 -47.12
N THR A 804 27.53 -14.28 -45.95
CA THR A 804 26.87 -13.76 -44.75
C THR A 804 27.63 -12.59 -44.17
N TYR A 805 26.91 -11.62 -43.63
CA TYR A 805 27.46 -10.39 -43.08
C TYR A 805 26.72 -10.00 -41.79
N GLU A 806 27.45 -9.58 -40.76
CA GLU A 806 26.91 -9.24 -39.44
C GLU A 806 27.06 -7.73 -39.20
N VAL A 807 25.95 -7.05 -38.92
CA VAL A 807 25.94 -5.65 -38.44
C VAL A 807 25.66 -5.66 -36.93
N THR A 808 26.37 -4.84 -36.14
CA THR A 808 26.25 -4.86 -34.67
C THR A 808 26.17 -3.46 -34.06
N ASN A 809 25.56 -3.36 -32.88
CA ASN A 809 25.39 -2.12 -32.10
C ASN A 809 24.52 -1.05 -32.78
N VAL A 810 23.60 -1.46 -33.65
CA VAL A 810 22.64 -0.58 -34.33
C VAL A 810 21.72 0.08 -33.30
N GLN A 811 21.55 1.40 -33.34
CA GLN A 811 20.83 2.19 -32.31
C GLN A 811 19.50 2.74 -32.86
N VAL A 812 18.42 1.96 -32.76
CA VAL A 812 17.09 2.40 -33.23
C VAL A 812 16.40 3.23 -32.15
N ASN A 813 15.81 4.36 -32.55
CA ASN A 813 15.24 5.34 -31.61
C ASN A 813 13.87 5.92 -32.00
N ASP A 814 13.40 5.74 -33.23
CA ASP A 814 12.18 6.35 -33.76
C ASP A 814 11.01 5.36 -33.96
N GLY A 815 11.29 4.06 -33.98
CA GLY A 815 10.32 2.98 -34.09
C GLY A 815 10.50 2.05 -35.30
N SER A 816 11.49 2.28 -36.16
CA SER A 816 11.77 1.44 -37.34
C SER A 816 13.25 1.10 -37.41
N LEU A 817 13.59 -0.18 -37.58
CA LEU A 817 14.91 -0.61 -38.00
C LEU A 817 14.93 -0.62 -39.53
N ASP A 818 15.66 0.32 -40.11
CA ASP A 818 15.68 0.55 -41.55
C ASP A 818 16.94 -0.07 -42.19
N ILE A 819 16.73 -0.99 -43.13
CA ILE A 819 17.77 -1.56 -44.01
C ILE A 819 17.48 -1.09 -45.44
N GLU A 820 18.44 -0.46 -46.12
CA GLU A 820 18.30 0.03 -47.49
C GLU A 820 19.36 -0.58 -48.42
N LEU A 821 18.95 -1.00 -49.61
CA LEU A 821 19.85 -1.42 -50.69
C LEU A 821 19.77 -0.43 -51.85
N GLU A 822 20.91 0.19 -52.18
CA GLU A 822 21.05 1.12 -53.31
C GLU A 822 21.77 0.43 -54.47
N THR A 823 21.05 0.17 -55.56
CA THR A 823 21.61 -0.31 -56.83
C THR A 823 22.57 0.71 -57.44
N LEU A 824 23.80 0.29 -57.77
CA LEU A 824 24.80 1.11 -58.48
C LEU A 824 25.01 0.66 -59.93
N GLU A 825 25.16 -0.64 -60.15
CA GLU A 825 25.31 -1.26 -61.47
C GLU A 825 24.49 -2.55 -61.46
N ASP A 826 23.40 -2.61 -62.22
CA ASP A 826 22.35 -3.65 -62.14
C ASP A 826 21.83 -3.93 -60.69
N ASN A 827 20.85 -4.81 -60.56
CA ASN A 827 20.01 -4.91 -59.36
C ASN A 827 20.76 -5.48 -58.14
N GLY A 828 20.94 -4.64 -57.10
CA GLY A 828 21.37 -5.06 -55.76
C GLY A 828 20.40 -6.06 -55.12
N THR A 829 20.83 -6.84 -54.13
CA THR A 829 20.02 -7.97 -53.62
C THR A 829 20.31 -8.39 -52.18
N ILE A 830 19.35 -9.09 -51.56
CA ILE A 830 19.51 -9.83 -50.31
C ILE A 830 18.66 -11.11 -50.34
N GLY A 831 19.14 -12.20 -49.72
CA GLY A 831 18.43 -13.49 -49.61
C GLY A 831 17.67 -13.67 -48.29
N GLY A 832 18.17 -13.09 -47.20
CA GLY A 832 17.45 -13.05 -45.92
C GLY A 832 18.19 -12.26 -44.86
N PHE A 833 17.56 -12.11 -43.70
CA PHE A 833 18.21 -11.57 -42.50
C PHE A 833 17.55 -12.06 -41.21
N ALA A 834 18.30 -12.09 -40.12
CA ALA A 834 17.83 -12.27 -38.75
C ALA A 834 18.31 -11.13 -37.84
N VAL A 835 17.37 -10.50 -37.15
CA VAL A 835 17.58 -9.38 -36.22
C VAL A 835 17.59 -9.93 -34.79
N PHE A 836 18.58 -9.51 -34.00
CA PHE A 836 18.73 -9.85 -32.59
C PHE A 836 18.89 -8.59 -31.73
N SER A 837 18.51 -8.68 -30.45
CA SER A 837 18.65 -7.58 -29.48
C SER A 837 18.69 -8.08 -28.03
N PRO A 838 19.40 -7.43 -27.10
CA PRO A 838 19.28 -7.68 -25.67
C PRO A 838 18.13 -6.92 -24.99
N ASP A 839 17.56 -5.90 -25.63
CA ASP A 839 16.64 -4.92 -25.03
C ASP A 839 15.43 -4.52 -25.91
N GLY A 840 15.58 -4.49 -27.23
CA GLY A 840 14.55 -4.17 -28.22
C GLY A 840 13.71 -5.36 -28.70
N MET A 841 12.47 -5.08 -29.13
CA MET A 841 11.45 -6.05 -29.54
C MET A 841 10.72 -5.62 -30.82
N LEU A 842 10.09 -6.54 -31.54
CA LEU A 842 9.29 -6.26 -32.74
C LEU A 842 7.94 -5.64 -32.37
N ASP A 843 7.54 -4.53 -33.01
CA ASP A 843 6.32 -3.74 -32.73
C ASP A 843 5.38 -3.69 -33.95
N GLU A 844 4.94 -4.86 -34.44
CA GLU A 844 4.10 -4.93 -35.64
C GLU A 844 2.82 -4.08 -35.55
N PRO A 845 2.54 -3.22 -36.56
CA PRO A 845 1.28 -2.51 -36.61
C PRO A 845 0.12 -3.52 -36.66
N PRO A 846 -0.91 -3.36 -35.80
CA PRO A 846 -1.98 -4.33 -35.69
C PRO A 846 -2.69 -4.53 -37.04
N PRO A 847 -3.11 -5.76 -37.40
CA PRO A 847 -4.07 -5.93 -38.48
C PRO A 847 -5.31 -5.08 -38.18
N THR A 848 -5.83 -4.39 -39.19
CA THR A 848 -7.03 -3.54 -39.08
C THR A 848 -8.09 -4.29 -38.29
N PRO A 849 -8.54 -3.79 -37.12
CA PRO A 849 -9.24 -4.62 -36.16
C PRO A 849 -10.49 -5.22 -36.78
N THR A 850 -10.53 -6.55 -36.86
CA THR A 850 -11.68 -7.30 -37.36
C THR A 850 -12.93 -6.81 -36.62
N PRO A 851 -14.03 -6.47 -37.32
CA PRO A 851 -15.26 -6.10 -36.64
C PRO A 851 -15.68 -7.22 -35.69
N PRO A 852 -16.26 -6.90 -34.53
CA PRO A 852 -16.62 -7.91 -33.54
C PRO A 852 -17.61 -8.91 -34.16
N PRO A 853 -17.55 -10.21 -33.78
CA PRO A 853 -18.51 -11.20 -34.27
C PRO A 853 -19.95 -10.75 -34.01
N SER A 854 -20.83 -10.93 -35.01
CA SER A 854 -22.24 -10.53 -34.93
C SER A 854 -23.04 -11.31 -33.89
N ASP A 855 -22.52 -12.45 -33.42
CA ASP A 855 -23.17 -13.30 -32.42
C ASP A 855 -22.73 -12.94 -31.00
N GLU A 856 -23.69 -12.86 -30.08
CA GLU A 856 -23.46 -12.73 -28.62
C GLU A 856 -22.52 -13.83 -28.08
N ASN A 857 -22.57 -15.03 -28.65
CA ASN A 857 -21.66 -16.12 -28.37
C ASN A 857 -21.22 -16.82 -29.68
N PRO A 858 -20.10 -16.40 -30.30
CA PRO A 858 -19.61 -17.01 -31.55
C PRO A 858 -19.08 -18.44 -31.36
N SER A 859 -19.01 -18.94 -30.12
CA SER A 859 -18.64 -20.33 -29.81
C SER A 859 -19.86 -21.25 -29.65
N ALA A 860 -21.08 -20.77 -29.86
CA ALA A 860 -22.32 -21.52 -29.58
C ALA A 860 -22.52 -22.79 -30.44
N ASN A 861 -21.83 -22.90 -31.59
CA ASN A 861 -21.85 -24.08 -32.45
C ASN A 861 -20.77 -25.14 -32.13
N CYS A 862 -19.88 -24.85 -31.19
CA CYS A 862 -18.75 -25.73 -30.85
C CYS A 862 -19.17 -26.85 -29.88
N ASN A 863 -18.74 -28.09 -30.17
CA ASN A 863 -19.00 -29.25 -29.31
C ASN A 863 -18.06 -29.28 -28.10
N VAL A 864 -18.50 -28.69 -26.98
CA VAL A 864 -17.74 -28.68 -25.71
C VAL A 864 -17.90 -30.01 -24.97
N GLY A 865 -16.78 -30.67 -24.66
CA GLY A 865 -16.76 -31.94 -23.94
C GLY A 865 -17.05 -31.82 -22.43
N SER A 866 -17.04 -32.97 -21.74
CA SER A 866 -17.14 -33.03 -20.28
C SER A 866 -16.05 -32.23 -19.60
N LEU A 867 -16.42 -31.33 -18.67
CA LEU A 867 -15.45 -30.49 -17.97
C LEU A 867 -14.63 -31.27 -16.92
N PRO A 868 -13.34 -30.96 -16.72
CA PRO A 868 -12.54 -31.49 -15.63
C PRO A 868 -12.98 -30.92 -14.29
N GLY A 869 -13.12 -31.80 -13.29
CA GLY A 869 -13.43 -31.39 -11.92
C GLY A 869 -12.23 -30.83 -11.16
N ALA A 870 -12.30 -30.93 -9.83
CA ALA A 870 -11.29 -30.51 -8.87
C ALA A 870 -9.84 -30.87 -9.24
N VAL A 871 -9.00 -29.93 -9.71
CA VAL A 871 -7.58 -30.22 -9.96
C VAL A 871 -6.77 -30.31 -8.65
N SER A 872 -5.55 -30.85 -8.76
CA SER A 872 -4.55 -30.82 -7.70
C SER A 872 -4.10 -29.39 -7.42
N ALA A 873 -3.98 -29.01 -6.14
CA ALA A 873 -3.63 -27.65 -5.75
C ALA A 873 -2.29 -27.20 -6.37
N THR A 874 -2.33 -26.14 -7.17
CA THR A 874 -1.16 -25.55 -7.84
C THR A 874 -1.31 -24.04 -8.01
N ASN A 875 -0.21 -23.32 -7.87
CA ASN A 875 -0.17 -21.87 -8.11
C ASN A 875 0.08 -21.54 -9.58
N ASN A 876 0.31 -22.55 -10.44
CA ASN A 876 0.51 -22.33 -11.87
C ASN A 876 -0.83 -21.93 -12.54
N LEU A 877 -0.77 -20.94 -13.42
CA LEU A 877 -1.88 -20.56 -14.29
C LEU A 877 -2.13 -21.68 -15.33
N PRO A 878 -3.37 -22.11 -15.56
CA PRO A 878 -3.71 -23.09 -16.59
C PRO A 878 -3.19 -22.72 -17.98
N ASP A 879 -2.91 -23.74 -18.80
CA ASP A 879 -2.50 -23.58 -20.20
C ASP A 879 -3.72 -23.23 -21.07
N PRO A 880 -3.87 -21.99 -21.58
CA PRO A 880 -5.00 -21.61 -22.41
C PRO A 880 -5.04 -22.37 -23.74
N PHE A 881 -3.91 -22.95 -24.16
CA PHE A 881 -3.73 -23.63 -25.45
C PHE A 881 -3.95 -25.15 -25.37
N THR A 882 -4.18 -25.73 -24.19
CA THR A 882 -4.53 -27.16 -24.06
C THR A 882 -6.06 -27.32 -24.04
N LYS A 883 -6.59 -28.02 -25.05
CA LYS A 883 -8.04 -28.31 -25.20
C LYS A 883 -8.50 -29.34 -24.17
N LEU A 884 -9.80 -29.43 -23.88
CA LEU A 884 -10.34 -30.34 -22.84
C LEU A 884 -10.07 -31.83 -23.11
N ASN A 885 -9.76 -32.20 -24.36
CA ASN A 885 -9.35 -33.56 -24.73
C ASN A 885 -7.85 -33.86 -24.47
N GLY A 886 -7.09 -32.92 -23.91
CA GLY A 886 -5.66 -33.05 -23.62
C GLY A 886 -4.72 -32.79 -24.81
N SER A 887 -5.24 -32.46 -25.99
CA SER A 887 -4.43 -32.05 -27.14
C SER A 887 -4.20 -30.53 -27.16
N ARG A 888 -2.97 -30.11 -27.50
CA ARG A 888 -2.64 -28.68 -27.65
C ARG A 888 -3.25 -28.11 -28.93
N MET A 889 -3.49 -26.81 -28.94
CA MET A 889 -3.81 -26.06 -30.16
C MET A 889 -2.63 -26.04 -31.13
N THR A 890 -2.92 -26.08 -32.42
CA THR A 890 -1.92 -25.94 -33.50
C THR A 890 -2.25 -24.84 -34.51
N ASP A 891 -3.53 -24.46 -34.64
CA ASP A 891 -4.00 -23.47 -35.62
C ASP A 891 -4.93 -22.43 -34.96
N LYS A 892 -4.92 -21.20 -35.49
CA LYS A 892 -5.74 -20.08 -35.01
C LYS A 892 -7.24 -20.33 -35.15
N SER A 893 -7.67 -21.13 -36.13
CA SER A 893 -9.07 -21.50 -36.32
C SER A 893 -9.64 -22.31 -35.14
N GLU A 894 -8.82 -23.07 -34.42
CA GLU A 894 -9.27 -23.82 -33.23
C GLU A 894 -9.69 -22.91 -32.06
N TRP A 895 -9.27 -21.63 -32.07
CA TRP A 895 -9.53 -20.70 -30.97
C TRP A 895 -11.02 -20.47 -30.73
N ARG A 896 -11.86 -20.43 -31.79
CA ARG A 896 -13.31 -20.24 -31.61
C ARG A 896 -13.93 -21.31 -30.73
N CYS A 897 -13.46 -22.56 -30.83
CA CYS A 897 -13.96 -23.65 -30.00
C CYS A 897 -13.21 -23.78 -28.66
N ARG A 898 -11.92 -23.44 -28.58
CA ARG A 898 -11.23 -23.34 -27.27
C ARG A 898 -11.87 -22.26 -26.38
N ARG A 899 -12.28 -21.12 -26.93
CA ARG A 899 -13.12 -20.12 -26.22
C ARG A 899 -14.44 -20.73 -25.71
N GLY A 900 -15.05 -21.64 -26.46
CA GLY A 900 -16.28 -22.33 -26.02
C GLY A 900 -16.07 -23.21 -24.79
N GLU A 901 -14.94 -23.94 -24.75
CA GLU A 901 -14.52 -24.70 -23.56
C GLU A 901 -14.30 -23.78 -22.35
N ILE A 902 -13.50 -22.72 -22.52
CA ILE A 902 -13.18 -21.73 -21.49
C ILE A 902 -14.46 -21.05 -20.96
N LEU A 903 -15.37 -20.65 -21.84
CA LEU A 903 -16.64 -20.03 -21.46
C LEU A 903 -17.50 -20.97 -20.60
N LYS A 904 -17.57 -22.26 -20.97
CA LYS A 904 -18.34 -23.25 -20.18
C LYS A 904 -17.67 -23.56 -18.85
N GLN A 905 -16.34 -23.55 -18.77
CA GLN A 905 -15.58 -23.60 -17.52
C GLN A 905 -15.88 -22.36 -16.64
N ALA A 906 -15.85 -21.15 -17.19
CA ALA A 906 -16.12 -19.91 -16.45
C ALA A 906 -17.54 -19.87 -15.86
N TYR A 907 -18.54 -20.29 -16.64
CA TYR A 907 -19.92 -20.44 -16.16
C TYR A 907 -20.06 -21.54 -15.08
N THR A 908 -19.38 -22.68 -15.23
CA THR A 908 -19.57 -23.82 -14.31
C THR A 908 -18.82 -23.68 -12.99
N TYR A 909 -17.67 -22.97 -12.98
CA TYR A 909 -16.79 -22.90 -11.79
C TYR A 909 -16.74 -21.54 -11.09
N ILE A 910 -17.20 -20.46 -11.73
CA ILE A 910 -17.06 -19.10 -11.17
C ILE A 910 -18.38 -18.29 -11.24
N TYR A 911 -18.91 -18.03 -12.43
CA TYR A 911 -19.92 -16.96 -12.61
C TYR A 911 -21.38 -17.45 -12.75
N GLY A 912 -21.60 -18.74 -12.95
CA GLY A 912 -22.90 -19.29 -13.35
C GLY A 912 -23.23 -19.00 -14.82
N GLU A 913 -24.19 -19.74 -15.37
CA GLU A 913 -24.48 -19.69 -16.81
C GLU A 913 -25.25 -18.42 -17.22
N LYS A 914 -24.72 -17.68 -18.21
CA LYS A 914 -25.49 -16.63 -18.89
C LYS A 914 -26.49 -17.31 -19.86
N PRO A 915 -27.81 -17.03 -19.76
CA PRO A 915 -28.77 -17.45 -20.77
C PRO A 915 -28.41 -16.89 -22.14
N ALA A 916 -28.77 -17.63 -23.20
CA ALA A 916 -28.67 -17.16 -24.58
C ALA A 916 -29.65 -15.99 -24.85
N LYS A 917 -29.54 -15.38 -26.05
CA LYS A 917 -30.44 -14.32 -26.53
C LYS A 917 -31.91 -14.71 -26.31
N PRO A 918 -32.69 -13.91 -25.54
CA PRO A 918 -34.08 -14.21 -25.20
C PRO A 918 -34.98 -14.41 -26.42
N SER A 919 -36.09 -15.14 -26.22
CA SER A 919 -37.09 -15.38 -27.28
C SER A 919 -37.72 -14.12 -27.88
N SER A 920 -37.68 -12.97 -27.19
CA SER A 920 -37.89 -11.66 -27.79
C SER A 920 -37.12 -10.57 -27.04
N VAL A 921 -36.41 -9.71 -27.79
CA VAL A 921 -35.89 -8.42 -27.31
C VAL A 921 -36.34 -7.35 -28.30
N SER A 922 -36.75 -6.20 -27.77
CA SER A 922 -37.24 -5.05 -28.54
C SER A 922 -37.02 -3.75 -27.77
N GLY A 923 -37.08 -2.60 -28.44
CA GLY A 923 -36.79 -1.34 -27.79
C GLY A 923 -36.90 -0.12 -28.70
N THR A 924 -36.45 1.01 -28.17
CA THR A 924 -36.32 2.27 -28.92
C THR A 924 -35.00 2.94 -28.57
N VAL A 925 -34.30 3.48 -29.57
CA VAL A 925 -33.09 4.28 -29.42
C VAL A 925 -33.39 5.74 -29.75
N SER A 926 -32.90 6.66 -28.93
CA SER A 926 -33.06 8.11 -29.09
C SER A 926 -31.78 8.85 -28.69
N ASN A 927 -31.74 10.16 -28.91
CA ASN A 927 -30.60 11.01 -28.57
C ASN A 927 -30.39 11.26 -27.07
N SER A 928 -31.25 10.72 -26.20
CA SER A 928 -31.14 10.82 -24.74
C SER A 928 -31.40 9.52 -23.98
N SER A 929 -31.94 8.48 -24.63
CA SER A 929 -32.41 7.26 -23.97
C SER A 929 -32.45 6.05 -24.91
N ILE A 930 -32.12 4.87 -24.36
CA ILE A 930 -32.42 3.55 -24.92
C ILE A 930 -33.41 2.87 -23.98
N GLN A 931 -34.57 2.48 -24.49
CA GLN A 931 -35.54 1.65 -23.78
C GLN A 931 -35.40 0.20 -24.23
N VAL A 932 -35.26 -0.73 -23.29
CA VAL A 932 -35.13 -2.17 -23.55
C VAL A 932 -36.34 -2.91 -22.97
N SER A 933 -36.96 -3.76 -23.77
CA SER A 933 -38.07 -4.65 -23.38
C SER A 933 -37.74 -6.07 -23.79
N VAL A 934 -37.75 -6.98 -22.82
CA VAL A 934 -37.32 -8.38 -22.97
C VAL A 934 -38.48 -9.30 -22.62
N SER A 935 -38.65 -10.38 -23.37
CA SER A 935 -39.53 -11.49 -23.03
C SER A 935 -38.80 -12.82 -23.16
N ASP A 936 -38.91 -13.67 -22.13
CA ASP A 936 -38.40 -15.03 -22.16
C ASP A 936 -39.12 -15.94 -21.17
N ASN A 937 -39.15 -17.26 -21.43
CA ASN A 937 -39.76 -18.25 -20.54
C ASN A 937 -41.21 -17.92 -20.08
N GLY A 938 -41.98 -17.25 -20.94
CA GLY A 938 -43.35 -16.80 -20.64
C GLY A 938 -43.45 -15.58 -19.70
N ARG A 939 -42.33 -14.93 -19.38
CA ARG A 939 -42.23 -13.70 -18.58
C ARG A 939 -41.72 -12.54 -19.43
N SER A 940 -41.92 -11.32 -18.97
CA SER A 940 -41.41 -10.11 -19.63
C SER A 940 -40.97 -9.07 -18.60
N THR A 941 -39.99 -8.24 -18.96
CA THR A 941 -39.47 -7.15 -18.13
C THR A 941 -38.97 -6.01 -19.02
N SER A 942 -38.67 -4.86 -18.43
CA SER A 942 -38.11 -3.70 -19.16
C SER A 942 -37.23 -2.83 -18.26
N PHE A 943 -36.22 -2.22 -18.88
CA PHE A 943 -35.25 -1.32 -18.23
C PHE A 943 -34.71 -0.32 -19.24
N SER A 944 -33.89 0.62 -18.81
CA SER A 944 -33.40 1.71 -19.67
C SER A 944 -31.94 2.10 -19.41
N ALA A 945 -31.31 2.67 -20.43
CA ALA A 945 -30.05 3.40 -20.33
C ALA A 945 -30.25 4.83 -20.87
N SER A 946 -29.43 5.78 -20.46
CA SER A 946 -29.44 7.15 -21.03
C SER A 946 -28.30 7.33 -22.04
N VAL A 947 -28.46 8.27 -22.96
CA VAL A 947 -27.53 8.50 -24.08
C VAL A 947 -26.99 9.93 -24.02
N GLU A 948 -25.66 10.06 -23.99
CA GLU A 948 -24.95 11.31 -24.24
C GLU A 948 -24.30 11.27 -25.62
N LEU A 949 -24.86 12.00 -26.60
CA LEU A 949 -24.20 12.18 -27.89
C LEU A 949 -22.95 13.08 -27.77
N PRO A 950 -21.93 12.87 -28.63
CA PRO A 950 -20.77 13.76 -28.74
C PRO A 950 -21.13 15.10 -29.39
N SER A 951 -20.25 16.09 -29.28
CA SER A 951 -20.36 17.38 -29.97
C SER A 951 -19.80 17.37 -31.40
N SER A 952 -19.24 16.25 -31.85
CA SER A 952 -18.59 16.05 -33.15
C SER A 952 -18.91 14.66 -33.72
N GLY A 953 -18.67 14.45 -35.01
CA GLY A 953 -19.04 13.22 -35.73
C GLY A 953 -20.47 13.24 -36.28
N SER A 954 -20.91 12.11 -36.83
CA SER A 954 -22.20 11.93 -37.50
C SER A 954 -22.79 10.55 -37.23
N ALA A 955 -24.12 10.45 -37.20
CA ALA A 955 -24.81 9.17 -37.03
C ALA A 955 -24.57 8.21 -38.23
N PRO A 956 -24.51 6.88 -38.00
CA PRO A 956 -24.55 6.22 -36.69
C PRO A 956 -23.24 6.44 -35.91
N TYR A 957 -23.36 6.86 -34.65
CA TYR A 957 -22.21 7.16 -33.81
C TYR A 957 -21.65 5.87 -33.18
N PRO A 958 -20.33 5.63 -33.18
CA PRO A 958 -19.74 4.66 -32.25
C PRO A 958 -20.06 5.06 -30.81
N ALA A 959 -20.12 4.10 -29.88
CA ALA A 959 -20.50 4.37 -28.50
C ALA A 959 -19.71 3.56 -27.47
N VAL A 960 -19.66 4.06 -26.23
CA VAL A 960 -19.17 3.32 -25.05
C VAL A 960 -20.31 3.17 -24.06
N ILE A 961 -20.66 1.92 -23.72
CA ILE A 961 -21.57 1.60 -22.62
C ILE A 961 -20.79 1.75 -21.31
N ASN A 962 -21.20 2.68 -20.46
CA ASN A 962 -20.70 2.81 -19.11
C ASN A 962 -21.66 2.14 -18.13
N TYR A 963 -21.14 1.21 -17.33
CA TYR A 963 -21.80 0.79 -16.10
C TYR A 963 -21.64 1.88 -15.04
N GLY A 964 -22.74 2.50 -14.62
CA GLY A 964 -22.74 3.63 -13.70
C GLY A 964 -24.05 3.78 -12.92
N GLY A 965 -23.95 4.21 -11.67
CA GLY A 965 -25.09 4.35 -10.77
C GLY A 965 -24.69 4.78 -9.36
N GLY A 966 -25.58 5.53 -8.70
CA GLY A 966 -25.33 6.06 -7.35
C GLY A 966 -24.10 6.98 -7.31
N PHE A 967 -23.16 6.67 -6.43
CA PHE A 967 -21.88 7.40 -6.32
C PHE A 967 -20.86 7.05 -7.41
N PHE A 968 -20.98 5.90 -8.09
CA PHE A 968 -20.00 5.42 -9.06
C PHE A 968 -20.49 5.69 -10.50
N ASN A 969 -20.07 6.81 -11.08
CA ASN A 969 -20.37 7.18 -12.47
C ASN A 969 -19.05 7.43 -13.24
N MET A 970 -19.08 7.48 -14.57
CA MET A 970 -17.90 7.80 -15.36
C MET A 970 -17.35 9.19 -14.98
N SER A 971 -16.04 9.26 -14.69
CA SER A 971 -15.36 10.51 -14.34
C SER A 971 -15.32 11.48 -15.53
N GLN A 972 -15.42 12.79 -15.25
CA GLN A 972 -15.61 13.80 -16.30
C GLN A 972 -14.49 13.78 -17.35
N GLY A 973 -13.22 13.59 -16.96
CA GLY A 973 -12.12 13.50 -17.92
C GLY A 973 -12.21 12.30 -18.86
N MET A 974 -12.77 11.16 -18.40
CA MET A 974 -13.04 10.02 -19.28
C MET A 974 -14.18 10.34 -20.25
N LYS A 975 -15.24 11.04 -19.79
CA LYS A 975 -16.31 11.54 -20.66
C LYS A 975 -15.77 12.49 -21.73
N ASP A 976 -14.93 13.43 -21.33
CA ASP A 976 -14.35 14.45 -22.21
C ASP A 976 -13.46 13.80 -23.28
N VAL A 977 -12.61 12.83 -22.91
CA VAL A 977 -11.79 12.08 -23.87
C VAL A 977 -12.67 11.30 -24.87
N ILE A 978 -13.65 10.51 -24.40
CA ILE A 978 -14.51 9.71 -25.29
C ILE A 978 -15.31 10.63 -26.23
N LYS A 979 -15.96 11.66 -25.70
CA LYS A 979 -16.80 12.57 -26.50
C LYS A 979 -15.97 13.45 -27.44
N SER A 980 -14.71 13.79 -27.09
CA SER A 980 -13.78 14.47 -28.02
C SER A 980 -13.50 13.67 -29.29
N GLN A 981 -13.57 12.33 -29.21
CA GLN A 981 -13.32 11.45 -30.34
C GLN A 981 -14.52 11.32 -31.29
N GLY A 982 -15.67 11.94 -31.00
CA GLY A 982 -16.90 11.75 -31.77
C GLY A 982 -17.66 10.47 -31.41
N VAL A 983 -17.49 9.99 -30.17
CA VAL A 983 -18.07 8.76 -29.65
C VAL A 983 -19.14 9.10 -28.61
N ALA A 984 -20.30 8.44 -28.68
CA ALA A 984 -21.39 8.58 -27.72
C ALA A 984 -21.11 7.80 -26.42
N ILE A 985 -21.78 8.17 -25.34
CA ILE A 985 -21.75 7.44 -24.08
C ILE A 985 -23.17 6.94 -23.77
N ILE A 986 -23.28 5.68 -23.39
CA ILE A 986 -24.53 5.04 -22.96
C ILE A 986 -24.39 4.76 -21.47
N GLU A 987 -25.01 5.57 -20.62
CA GLU A 987 -25.00 5.39 -19.17
C GLU A 987 -26.07 4.37 -18.77
N PHE A 988 -25.61 3.20 -18.32
CA PHE A 988 -26.44 2.06 -17.94
C PHE A 988 -26.30 1.78 -16.44
N ASP A 989 -27.41 1.91 -15.70
CA ASP A 989 -27.53 1.47 -14.31
C ASP A 989 -27.79 -0.06 -14.24
N PRO A 990 -26.80 -0.86 -13.81
CA PRO A 990 -26.95 -2.32 -13.74
C PRO A 990 -27.86 -2.78 -12.59
N TYR A 991 -28.14 -1.94 -11.58
CA TYR A 991 -28.99 -2.34 -10.46
C TYR A 991 -30.45 -2.55 -10.85
N GLN A 992 -30.89 -1.98 -11.98
CA GLN A 992 -32.15 -2.35 -12.62
C GLN A 992 -32.21 -3.85 -12.97
N VAL A 993 -31.09 -4.43 -13.39
CA VAL A 993 -30.98 -5.80 -13.91
C VAL A 993 -30.59 -6.80 -12.81
N GLY A 994 -29.74 -6.40 -11.87
CA GLY A 994 -29.44 -7.15 -10.65
C GLY A 994 -28.97 -6.23 -9.52
N SER A 995 -29.64 -6.21 -8.38
CA SER A 995 -29.24 -5.39 -7.23
C SER A 995 -28.28 -6.12 -6.29
N GLU A 996 -27.29 -5.40 -5.78
CA GLU A 996 -26.46 -5.82 -4.64
C GLU A 996 -27.26 -5.95 -3.34
N GLY A 997 -26.73 -6.69 -2.36
CA GLY A 997 -27.36 -6.97 -1.06
C GLY A 997 -27.43 -8.45 -0.66
N SER A 998 -27.95 -8.70 0.54
CA SER A 998 -27.92 -10.00 1.23
C SER A 998 -28.95 -11.03 0.72
N GLY A 999 -28.77 -11.48 -0.52
CA GLY A 999 -29.53 -12.60 -1.09
C GLY A 999 -29.30 -12.75 -2.59
N GLN A 1000 -29.44 -13.99 -3.09
CA GLN A 1000 -29.31 -14.25 -4.52
C GLN A 1000 -30.58 -13.78 -5.27
N GLY A 1001 -30.42 -12.80 -6.16
CA GLY A 1001 -31.30 -12.64 -7.32
C GLY A 1001 -32.51 -11.72 -7.18
N ASN A 1002 -32.28 -10.43 -6.91
CA ASN A 1002 -33.27 -9.36 -7.12
C ASN A 1002 -32.90 -8.55 -8.37
N GLY A 1003 -33.87 -8.22 -9.24
CA GLY A 1003 -33.68 -7.39 -10.44
C GLY A 1003 -34.17 -8.03 -11.74
N ARG A 1004 -34.20 -7.26 -12.84
CA ARG A 1004 -34.88 -7.64 -14.11
C ARG A 1004 -34.39 -8.95 -14.73
N PHE A 1005 -33.14 -9.35 -14.51
CA PHE A 1005 -32.64 -10.66 -14.93
C PHE A 1005 -33.36 -11.81 -14.19
N TYR A 1006 -33.47 -11.68 -12.88
CA TYR A 1006 -34.03 -12.71 -11.99
C TYR A 1006 -35.57 -12.76 -12.06
N ASP A 1007 -36.23 -11.64 -12.38
CA ASP A 1007 -37.67 -11.61 -12.74
C ASP A 1007 -38.00 -12.63 -13.85
N ILE A 1008 -37.13 -12.73 -14.86
CA ILE A 1008 -37.29 -13.66 -15.98
C ILE A 1008 -36.75 -15.05 -15.59
N TYR A 1009 -35.50 -15.13 -15.15
CA TYR A 1009 -34.81 -16.39 -14.87
C TYR A 1009 -34.87 -16.74 -13.37
N THR A 1010 -36.08 -16.91 -12.84
CA THR A 1010 -36.35 -17.13 -11.39
C THR A 1010 -35.71 -18.36 -10.75
N SER A 1011 -35.08 -19.24 -11.53
CA SER A 1011 -34.33 -20.42 -11.07
C SER A 1011 -32.85 -20.36 -11.44
N SER A 1012 -32.37 -19.23 -11.99
CA SER A 1012 -30.97 -19.04 -12.33
C SER A 1012 -30.10 -19.05 -11.08
N GLN A 1013 -28.86 -19.49 -11.25
CA GLN A 1013 -27.83 -19.49 -10.23
C GLN A 1013 -26.65 -18.58 -10.59
N ALA A 1014 -26.82 -17.75 -11.63
CA ALA A 1014 -25.85 -16.77 -12.08
C ALA A 1014 -25.63 -15.65 -11.05
N GLY A 1015 -24.35 -15.28 -10.86
CA GLY A 1015 -23.97 -14.11 -10.07
C GLY A 1015 -24.31 -12.79 -10.77
N LEU A 1016 -24.26 -11.68 -10.03
CA LEU A 1016 -24.59 -10.35 -10.53
C LEU A 1016 -23.76 -9.97 -11.77
N LEU A 1017 -22.49 -10.35 -11.84
CA LEU A 1017 -21.64 -9.99 -12.99
C LEU A 1017 -22.16 -10.63 -14.30
N THR A 1018 -22.70 -11.85 -14.22
CA THR A 1018 -23.38 -12.52 -15.35
C THR A 1018 -24.73 -11.87 -15.68
N ALA A 1019 -25.51 -11.48 -14.67
CA ALA A 1019 -26.77 -10.76 -14.87
C ALA A 1019 -26.57 -9.38 -15.50
N TRP A 1020 -25.53 -8.65 -15.07
CA TRP A 1020 -25.15 -7.35 -15.60
C TRP A 1020 -24.59 -7.45 -17.03
N ALA A 1021 -23.77 -8.47 -17.31
CA ALA A 1021 -23.31 -8.79 -18.67
C ALA A 1021 -24.49 -9.10 -19.60
N TRP A 1022 -25.45 -9.92 -19.14
CA TRP A 1022 -26.71 -10.13 -19.86
C TRP A 1022 -27.45 -8.81 -20.10
N GLY A 1023 -27.53 -7.92 -19.11
CA GLY A 1023 -28.15 -6.60 -19.23
C GLY A 1023 -27.56 -5.77 -20.38
N ALA A 1024 -26.24 -5.69 -20.49
CA ALA A 1024 -25.58 -5.04 -21.63
C ALA A 1024 -25.88 -5.76 -22.95
N SER A 1025 -25.86 -7.10 -22.98
CA SER A 1025 -26.23 -7.88 -24.18
C SER A 1025 -27.64 -7.57 -24.71
N ARG A 1026 -28.60 -7.24 -23.85
CA ARG A 1026 -29.96 -6.80 -24.27
C ARG A 1026 -30.02 -5.33 -24.71
N ILE A 1027 -29.08 -4.48 -24.28
CA ILE A 1027 -28.88 -3.14 -24.86
C ILE A 1027 -28.34 -3.28 -26.28
N VAL A 1028 -27.33 -4.14 -26.48
CA VAL A 1028 -26.77 -4.43 -27.83
C VAL A 1028 -27.86 -4.95 -28.78
N ASP A 1029 -28.71 -5.88 -28.34
CA ASP A 1029 -29.86 -6.38 -29.14
C ASP A 1029 -30.82 -5.27 -29.63
N VAL A 1030 -30.96 -4.17 -28.89
CA VAL A 1030 -31.77 -3.02 -29.33
C VAL A 1030 -30.96 -2.12 -30.26
N LEU A 1031 -29.66 -1.97 -30.02
CA LEU A 1031 -28.73 -1.20 -30.86
C LEU A 1031 -28.54 -1.81 -32.25
N GLU A 1032 -28.65 -3.13 -32.42
CA GLU A 1032 -28.70 -3.83 -33.73
C GLU A 1032 -29.76 -3.24 -34.70
N THR A 1033 -30.79 -2.55 -34.18
CA THR A 1033 -31.85 -1.91 -34.97
C THR A 1033 -31.71 -0.39 -35.09
N SER A 1034 -30.62 0.18 -34.58
CA SER A 1034 -30.40 1.62 -34.49
C SER A 1034 -29.89 2.24 -35.79
N SER A 1035 -30.41 3.42 -36.12
CA SER A 1035 -29.80 4.32 -37.13
C SER A 1035 -29.02 5.48 -36.50
N LEU A 1036 -28.97 5.56 -35.16
CA LEU A 1036 -28.32 6.64 -34.41
C LEU A 1036 -26.97 6.20 -33.82
N ILE A 1037 -26.83 4.93 -33.46
CA ILE A 1037 -25.65 4.35 -32.80
C ILE A 1037 -25.19 3.15 -33.62
N ASP A 1038 -23.88 3.01 -33.77
CA ASP A 1038 -23.21 1.98 -34.57
C ASP A 1038 -22.96 0.74 -33.70
N ALA A 1039 -23.73 -0.33 -33.92
CA ALA A 1039 -23.71 -1.54 -33.09
C ALA A 1039 -22.42 -2.36 -33.22
N ASP A 1040 -21.69 -2.22 -34.33
CA ASP A 1040 -20.41 -2.89 -34.56
C ASP A 1040 -19.24 -2.15 -33.89
N LYS A 1041 -19.48 -0.94 -33.37
CA LYS A 1041 -18.48 -0.04 -32.78
C LYS A 1041 -18.84 0.34 -31.34
N LEU A 1042 -19.11 -0.69 -30.55
CA LEU A 1042 -19.45 -0.59 -29.13
C LEU A 1042 -18.25 -0.93 -28.22
N GLY A 1043 -17.88 0.02 -27.37
CA GLY A 1043 -17.03 -0.22 -26.22
C GLY A 1043 -17.85 -0.47 -24.94
N VAL A 1044 -17.23 -1.04 -23.91
CA VAL A 1044 -17.80 -1.14 -22.56
C VAL A 1044 -16.78 -0.73 -21.50
N THR A 1045 -17.24 -0.01 -20.46
CA THR A 1045 -16.40 0.49 -19.37
C THR A 1045 -17.20 0.61 -18.07
N GLY A 1046 -16.49 0.85 -16.98
CA GLY A 1046 -17.00 1.01 -15.63
C GLY A 1046 -15.83 0.93 -14.64
N CYS A 1047 -16.02 1.41 -13.41
CA CYS A 1047 -14.96 1.40 -12.39
C CYS A 1047 -15.30 0.55 -11.17
N SER A 1048 -14.30 -0.02 -10.48
CA SER A 1048 -14.51 -0.84 -9.28
C SER A 1048 -15.43 -2.04 -9.57
N ARG A 1049 -16.49 -2.26 -8.77
CA ARG A 1049 -17.59 -3.21 -9.05
C ARG A 1049 -18.13 -3.13 -10.48
N PHE A 1050 -18.17 -1.94 -11.09
CA PHE A 1050 -18.59 -1.74 -12.47
C PHE A 1050 -17.47 -1.98 -13.50
N GLY A 1051 -16.20 -1.96 -13.08
CA GLY A 1051 -15.07 -2.48 -13.85
C GLY A 1051 -15.11 -4.01 -13.95
N LYS A 1052 -15.50 -4.70 -12.86
CA LYS A 1052 -15.83 -6.14 -12.87
C LYS A 1052 -16.96 -6.43 -13.88
N ALA A 1053 -18.02 -5.61 -13.86
CA ALA A 1053 -19.15 -5.69 -14.79
C ALA A 1053 -18.73 -5.50 -16.26
N ALA A 1054 -17.93 -4.47 -16.55
CA ALA A 1054 -17.40 -4.20 -17.90
C ALA A 1054 -16.54 -5.36 -18.42
N PHE A 1055 -15.67 -5.92 -17.57
CA PHE A 1055 -14.85 -7.08 -17.92
C PHE A 1055 -15.71 -8.30 -18.30
N MET A 1056 -16.72 -8.65 -17.48
CA MET A 1056 -17.62 -9.78 -17.79
C MET A 1056 -18.50 -9.51 -19.01
N ALA A 1057 -18.94 -8.27 -19.25
CA ALA A 1057 -19.67 -7.91 -20.46
C ALA A 1057 -18.83 -8.17 -21.71
N GLY A 1058 -17.58 -7.69 -21.74
CA GLY A 1058 -16.64 -7.97 -22.83
C GLY A 1058 -16.36 -9.45 -23.02
N ALA A 1059 -16.15 -10.20 -21.93
CA ALA A 1059 -15.86 -11.64 -21.97
C ALA A 1059 -17.06 -12.49 -22.44
N PHE A 1060 -18.29 -12.12 -22.08
CA PHE A 1060 -19.51 -12.91 -22.32
C PHE A 1060 -20.39 -12.40 -23.47
N ASP A 1061 -20.01 -11.32 -24.17
CA ASP A 1061 -20.67 -10.88 -25.40
C ASP A 1061 -19.65 -10.66 -26.51
N GLY A 1062 -19.77 -11.40 -27.62
CA GLY A 1062 -18.89 -11.30 -28.78
C GLY A 1062 -18.92 -9.93 -29.46
N ARG A 1063 -20.03 -9.20 -29.38
CA ARG A 1063 -20.30 -7.98 -30.19
C ARG A 1063 -19.61 -6.72 -29.67
N ILE A 1064 -18.99 -6.76 -28.49
CA ILE A 1064 -18.31 -5.60 -27.88
C ILE A 1064 -16.89 -5.48 -28.45
N ALA A 1065 -16.63 -4.44 -29.24
CA ALA A 1065 -15.35 -4.21 -29.93
C ALA A 1065 -14.19 -3.81 -29.00
N LEU A 1066 -14.48 -3.15 -27.87
CA LEU A 1066 -13.47 -2.66 -26.92
C LEU A 1066 -13.93 -2.81 -25.46
N THR A 1067 -13.12 -3.47 -24.63
CA THR A 1067 -13.40 -3.67 -23.19
C THR A 1067 -12.42 -2.86 -22.35
N ILE A 1068 -12.93 -2.00 -21.46
CA ILE A 1068 -12.13 -1.07 -20.66
C ILE A 1068 -12.46 -1.27 -19.15
N PRO A 1069 -11.94 -2.32 -18.49
CA PRO A 1069 -12.08 -2.45 -17.05
C PRO A 1069 -11.18 -1.44 -16.35
N ASN A 1070 -11.78 -0.54 -15.56
CA ASN A 1070 -11.05 0.45 -14.77
C ASN A 1070 -11.04 0.03 -13.28
N GLU A 1071 -9.86 -0.10 -12.68
CA GLU A 1071 -9.63 -0.37 -11.25
C GLU A 1071 -10.54 -1.48 -10.71
N SER A 1072 -10.59 -2.62 -11.41
CA SER A 1072 -11.68 -3.59 -11.25
C SER A 1072 -11.61 -4.44 -9.98
N GLY A 1073 -10.41 -4.80 -9.50
CA GLY A 1073 -10.19 -5.72 -8.37
C GLY A 1073 -10.78 -7.12 -8.57
N ILE A 1074 -10.67 -8.00 -7.56
CA ILE A 1074 -11.14 -9.39 -7.55
C ILE A 1074 -12.48 -9.62 -8.28
N GLY A 1075 -12.55 -10.60 -9.19
CA GLY A 1075 -13.73 -10.87 -10.04
C GLY A 1075 -13.87 -9.94 -11.25
N GLY A 1076 -13.06 -8.90 -11.32
CA GLY A 1076 -12.61 -8.26 -12.55
C GLY A 1076 -11.37 -8.98 -13.09
N VAL A 1077 -10.29 -8.23 -13.31
CA VAL A 1077 -9.05 -8.67 -13.96
C VAL A 1077 -8.12 -9.60 -13.14
N PRO A 1078 -8.01 -9.53 -11.78
CA PRO A 1078 -7.05 -10.34 -11.03
C PRO A 1078 -7.14 -11.86 -11.24
N ALA A 1079 -5.99 -12.52 -11.39
CA ALA A 1079 -5.89 -13.98 -11.43
C ALA A 1079 -6.25 -14.60 -10.07
N LEU A 1080 -7.35 -15.34 -10.02
CA LEU A 1080 -7.95 -15.90 -8.80
C LEU A 1080 -7.00 -16.83 -8.04
N ARG A 1081 -6.10 -17.57 -8.71
CA ARG A 1081 -5.05 -18.37 -8.05
C ARG A 1081 -3.98 -17.55 -7.38
N LEU A 1082 -3.70 -16.37 -7.93
CA LEU A 1082 -2.53 -15.57 -7.54
C LEU A 1082 -2.88 -14.54 -6.47
N VAL A 1083 -4.13 -14.09 -6.34
CA VAL A 1083 -4.53 -13.17 -5.25
C VAL A 1083 -4.06 -13.68 -3.86
N PRO A 1084 -4.28 -14.95 -3.44
CA PRO A 1084 -3.79 -15.44 -2.15
C PRO A 1084 -2.26 -15.64 -2.06
N VAL A 1085 -1.51 -15.43 -3.15
CA VAL A 1085 -0.08 -15.73 -3.29
C VAL A 1085 0.77 -14.47 -3.43
N VAL A 1086 0.35 -13.51 -4.25
CA VAL A 1086 1.06 -12.24 -4.49
C VAL A 1086 0.38 -11.02 -3.86
N ASP A 1087 -0.95 -11.08 -3.66
CA ASP A 1087 -1.76 -10.02 -3.03
C ASP A 1087 -2.45 -10.57 -1.77
N SER A 1088 -1.69 -11.24 -0.89
CA SER A 1088 -2.24 -11.89 0.31
C SER A 1088 -2.85 -10.92 1.35
N GLY A 1089 -2.60 -9.62 1.21
CA GLY A 1089 -3.29 -8.53 1.93
C GLY A 1089 -4.40 -7.82 1.13
N GLY A 1090 -4.70 -8.27 -0.09
CA GLY A 1090 -5.74 -7.76 -0.99
C GLY A 1090 -7.13 -8.37 -0.75
N GLU A 1091 -8.07 -8.12 -1.65
CA GLU A 1091 -9.46 -8.60 -1.53
C GLU A 1091 -9.57 -10.08 -1.90
N GLN A 1092 -9.43 -10.95 -0.89
CA GLN A 1092 -9.39 -12.40 -1.10
C GLN A 1092 -10.67 -12.94 -1.78
N PRO A 1093 -10.56 -13.98 -2.64
CA PRO A 1093 -11.72 -14.55 -3.34
C PRO A 1093 -12.84 -15.04 -2.41
N SER A 1094 -12.49 -15.45 -1.18
CA SER A 1094 -13.43 -15.82 -0.12
C SER A 1094 -14.07 -14.64 0.61
N HIS A 1095 -13.50 -13.44 0.55
CA HIS A 1095 -14.22 -12.21 0.92
C HIS A 1095 -15.24 -11.86 -0.17
N ALA A 1096 -14.79 -11.74 -1.41
CA ALA A 1096 -15.58 -11.23 -2.52
C ALA A 1096 -16.89 -12.00 -2.79
N ILE A 1097 -16.91 -13.34 -2.60
CA ILE A 1097 -18.13 -14.15 -2.74
C ILE A 1097 -19.15 -13.95 -1.59
N ASN A 1098 -18.68 -13.51 -0.42
CA ASN A 1098 -19.51 -13.30 0.78
C ASN A 1098 -19.88 -11.83 1.00
N TYR A 1099 -19.16 -10.91 0.38
CA TYR A 1099 -19.40 -9.46 0.43
C TYR A 1099 -20.62 -9.08 -0.44
N GLU A 1100 -20.62 -9.46 -1.71
CA GLU A 1100 -21.71 -9.24 -2.66
C GLU A 1100 -21.88 -10.45 -3.59
N PRO A 1101 -23.08 -10.74 -4.14
CA PRO A 1101 -23.33 -11.91 -4.97
C PRO A 1101 -22.81 -11.74 -6.42
N TRP A 1102 -21.61 -11.17 -6.60
CA TRP A 1102 -20.94 -10.96 -7.88
C TRP A 1102 -20.66 -12.29 -8.63
N PHE A 1103 -20.12 -13.27 -7.91
CA PHE A 1103 -19.91 -14.64 -8.40
C PHE A 1103 -21.17 -15.50 -8.21
N SER A 1104 -21.23 -16.67 -8.85
CA SER A 1104 -22.28 -17.65 -8.54
C SER A 1104 -21.95 -18.38 -7.24
N PRO A 1105 -22.83 -18.34 -6.21
CA PRO A 1105 -22.61 -19.06 -4.96
C PRO A 1105 -22.46 -20.58 -5.18
N ASN A 1106 -23.22 -21.16 -6.10
CA ASN A 1106 -23.18 -22.60 -6.37
C ASN A 1106 -21.95 -23.02 -7.19
N ALA A 1107 -21.43 -22.16 -8.06
CA ALA A 1107 -20.22 -22.45 -8.83
C ALA A 1107 -18.97 -22.26 -7.97
N PHE A 1108 -18.85 -21.09 -7.32
CA PHE A 1108 -17.56 -20.61 -6.80
C PHE A 1108 -17.32 -20.92 -5.31
N SER A 1109 -18.34 -21.17 -4.49
CA SER A 1109 -18.17 -21.33 -3.03
C SER A 1109 -17.20 -22.46 -2.63
N SER A 1110 -17.19 -23.56 -3.38
CA SER A 1110 -16.24 -24.66 -3.18
C SER A 1110 -14.78 -24.32 -3.54
N PHE A 1111 -14.57 -23.25 -4.33
CA PHE A 1111 -13.27 -22.78 -4.80
C PHE A 1111 -12.79 -21.49 -4.14
N ALA A 1112 -13.67 -20.70 -3.52
CA ALA A 1112 -13.32 -19.39 -2.99
C ALA A 1112 -12.22 -19.42 -1.90
N ASN A 1113 -12.08 -20.54 -1.18
CA ASN A 1113 -10.97 -20.80 -0.23
C ASN A 1113 -9.89 -21.78 -0.78
N SER A 1114 -9.95 -22.15 -2.06
CA SER A 1114 -8.97 -23.01 -2.72
C SER A 1114 -8.90 -22.76 -4.24
N THR A 1115 -8.68 -21.51 -4.65
CA THR A 1115 -8.65 -21.11 -6.07
C THR A 1115 -7.54 -21.80 -6.84
N ASN A 1116 -6.44 -22.17 -6.18
CA ASN A 1116 -5.38 -23.08 -6.66
C ASN A 1116 -5.87 -24.48 -7.09
N ARG A 1117 -7.16 -24.80 -6.92
CA ARG A 1117 -7.82 -26.03 -7.41
C ARG A 1117 -8.85 -25.82 -8.51
N LEU A 1118 -9.08 -24.59 -8.97
CA LEU A 1118 -9.91 -24.34 -10.16
C LEU A 1118 -9.31 -25.07 -11.39
N PRO A 1119 -10.10 -25.36 -12.44
CA PRO A 1119 -9.59 -25.79 -13.74
C PRO A 1119 -9.41 -24.65 -14.76
N ILE A 1120 -9.68 -23.40 -14.37
CA ILE A 1120 -9.66 -22.17 -15.21
C ILE A 1120 -9.14 -20.98 -14.40
N ASP A 1121 -8.52 -19.95 -15.00
CA ASP A 1121 -8.27 -18.64 -14.36
C ASP A 1121 -8.70 -17.42 -15.21
N THR A 1122 -8.56 -16.22 -14.63
CA THR A 1122 -8.94 -14.93 -15.22
C THR A 1122 -8.17 -14.58 -16.50
N HIS A 1123 -6.95 -15.09 -16.71
CA HIS A 1123 -6.19 -14.88 -17.95
C HIS A 1123 -6.85 -15.59 -19.15
N GLU A 1124 -7.42 -16.79 -18.94
CA GLU A 1124 -8.24 -17.48 -19.96
C GLU A 1124 -9.55 -16.72 -20.22
N ILE A 1125 -10.16 -16.17 -19.18
CA ILE A 1125 -11.40 -15.37 -19.29
C ILE A 1125 -11.14 -14.05 -20.05
N LEU A 1126 -10.00 -13.41 -19.82
CA LEU A 1126 -9.49 -12.29 -20.61
C LEU A 1126 -9.22 -12.70 -22.07
N GLY A 1127 -8.81 -13.96 -22.29
CA GLY A 1127 -8.75 -14.60 -23.61
C GLY A 1127 -10.11 -14.70 -24.31
N LEU A 1128 -11.24 -14.78 -23.61
CA LEU A 1128 -12.57 -14.75 -24.26
C LEU A 1128 -12.84 -13.43 -25.00
N ILE A 1129 -12.13 -12.35 -24.67
CA ILE A 1129 -12.23 -11.09 -25.38
C ILE A 1129 -11.49 -11.15 -26.74
N ALA A 1130 -10.37 -11.88 -26.80
CA ALA A 1130 -9.53 -11.97 -28.01
C ALA A 1130 -10.33 -12.49 -29.23
N PRO A 1131 -10.21 -11.85 -30.41
CA PRO A 1131 -9.18 -10.85 -30.78
C PRO A 1131 -9.55 -9.37 -30.53
N ARG A 1132 -10.67 -9.08 -29.85
CA ARG A 1132 -11.21 -7.72 -29.69
C ARG A 1132 -10.39 -6.89 -28.71
N GLY A 1133 -10.56 -5.57 -28.74
CA GLY A 1133 -9.71 -4.66 -27.96
C GLY A 1133 -9.90 -4.77 -26.45
N VAL A 1134 -8.81 -4.70 -25.70
CA VAL A 1134 -8.82 -4.55 -24.23
C VAL A 1134 -7.85 -3.45 -23.79
N LEU A 1135 -8.33 -2.53 -22.97
CA LEU A 1135 -7.52 -1.55 -22.25
C LEU A 1135 -7.78 -1.71 -20.74
N ILE A 1136 -6.91 -2.43 -20.04
CA ILE A 1136 -6.96 -2.53 -18.58
C ILE A 1136 -6.36 -1.25 -18.01
N LEU A 1137 -7.16 -0.51 -17.23
CA LEU A 1137 -6.73 0.64 -16.45
C LEU A 1137 -6.74 0.22 -14.99
N ASP A 1138 -5.61 0.36 -14.28
CA ASP A 1138 -5.47 -0.12 -12.91
C ASP A 1138 -4.74 0.89 -12.01
N ASN A 1139 -4.77 0.66 -10.69
CA ASN A 1139 -4.30 1.61 -9.68
C ASN A 1139 -3.46 0.89 -8.59
N PRO A 1140 -2.12 0.93 -8.69
CA PRO A 1140 -1.23 0.18 -7.83
C PRO A 1140 -1.00 0.83 -6.46
N HIS A 1141 -1.78 1.89 -6.13
CA HIS A 1141 -1.78 2.50 -4.80
C HIS A 1141 -2.81 1.83 -3.87
N ILE A 1142 -3.65 0.91 -4.38
CA ILE A 1142 -4.75 0.27 -3.64
C ILE A 1142 -4.57 -1.25 -3.63
N GLY A 1143 -4.12 -1.81 -2.51
CA GLY A 1143 -3.92 -3.27 -2.36
C GLY A 1143 -5.18 -4.10 -2.56
N ASN A 1144 -6.36 -3.56 -2.23
CA ASN A 1144 -7.67 -4.19 -2.47
C ASN A 1144 -8.10 -4.29 -3.95
N LEU A 1145 -7.26 -3.84 -4.89
CA LEU A 1145 -7.45 -4.10 -6.32
C LEU A 1145 -6.63 -5.28 -6.84
N ASP A 1146 -5.82 -5.90 -5.97
CA ASP A 1146 -5.03 -7.10 -6.27
C ASP A 1146 -4.16 -6.90 -7.52
N TYR A 1147 -3.50 -5.75 -7.59
CA TYR A 1147 -2.90 -5.24 -8.83
C TYR A 1147 -1.70 -6.07 -9.32
N HIS A 1148 -1.03 -6.83 -8.44
CA HIS A 1148 -0.01 -7.80 -8.89
C HIS A 1148 -0.66 -8.99 -9.60
N ALA A 1149 -1.80 -9.48 -9.09
CA ALA A 1149 -2.60 -10.50 -9.74
C ALA A 1149 -3.34 -9.99 -10.99
N SER A 1150 -3.71 -8.70 -11.06
CA SER A 1150 -4.16 -8.04 -12.32
C SER A 1150 -3.04 -8.02 -13.35
N TYR A 1151 -1.84 -7.56 -12.97
CA TYR A 1151 -0.67 -7.53 -13.84
C TYR A 1151 -0.32 -8.94 -14.36
N ALA A 1152 -0.33 -9.95 -13.47
CA ALA A 1152 -0.09 -11.33 -13.85
C ALA A 1152 -1.16 -11.87 -14.83
N ALA A 1153 -2.44 -11.57 -14.60
CA ALA A 1153 -3.51 -11.93 -15.52
C ALA A 1153 -3.37 -11.22 -16.88
N ALA A 1154 -2.99 -9.94 -16.89
CA ALA A 1154 -2.79 -9.15 -18.10
C ALA A 1154 -1.64 -9.70 -18.95
N VAL A 1155 -0.47 -9.97 -18.35
CA VAL A 1155 0.71 -10.53 -19.04
C VAL A 1155 0.47 -11.97 -19.50
N ALA A 1156 -0.18 -12.81 -18.69
CA ALA A 1156 -0.56 -14.16 -19.09
C ALA A 1156 -1.62 -14.15 -20.20
N GLY A 1157 -2.53 -13.17 -20.19
CA GLY A 1157 -3.50 -12.90 -21.25
C GLY A 1157 -2.84 -12.41 -22.53
N GLN A 1158 -1.83 -11.54 -22.45
CA GLN A 1158 -1.09 -11.02 -23.60
C GLN A 1158 -0.47 -12.17 -24.43
N ARG A 1159 0.01 -13.25 -23.78
CA ARG A 1159 0.49 -14.46 -24.47
C ARG A 1159 -0.58 -15.12 -25.34
N ILE A 1160 -1.85 -15.08 -24.94
CA ILE A 1160 -2.98 -15.54 -25.76
C ILE A 1160 -3.12 -14.65 -27.00
N TYR A 1161 -3.12 -13.33 -26.82
CA TYR A 1161 -3.24 -12.37 -27.93
C TYR A 1161 -2.06 -12.50 -28.91
N THR A 1162 -0.83 -12.68 -28.43
CA THR A 1162 0.37 -12.91 -29.25
C THR A 1162 0.29 -14.21 -30.05
N ALA A 1163 -0.09 -15.34 -29.43
CA ALA A 1163 -0.26 -16.62 -30.15
C ALA A 1163 -1.29 -16.55 -31.30
N LEU A 1164 -2.30 -15.70 -31.14
CA LEU A 1164 -3.34 -15.45 -32.14
C LEU A 1164 -2.91 -14.45 -33.24
N GLY A 1165 -1.75 -13.79 -33.10
CA GLY A 1165 -1.26 -12.74 -34.01
C GLY A 1165 -1.99 -11.40 -33.85
N VAL A 1166 -2.46 -11.10 -32.64
CA VAL A 1166 -3.16 -9.86 -32.28
C VAL A 1166 -2.63 -9.29 -30.95
N GLY A 1167 -1.34 -9.49 -30.66
CA GLY A 1167 -0.69 -9.09 -29.39
C GLY A 1167 -0.96 -7.63 -29.02
N SER A 1168 -0.95 -6.74 -30.03
CA SER A 1168 -1.23 -5.31 -29.88
C SER A 1168 -2.69 -4.95 -29.58
N ASN A 1169 -3.60 -5.92 -29.40
CA ASN A 1169 -5.00 -5.67 -29.05
C ASN A 1169 -5.30 -5.67 -27.55
N LEU A 1170 -4.34 -6.07 -26.70
CA LEU A 1170 -4.44 -5.99 -25.24
C LEU A 1170 -3.39 -5.01 -24.71
N SER A 1171 -3.80 -4.00 -23.93
CA SER A 1171 -2.90 -3.13 -23.18
C SER A 1171 -3.24 -3.10 -21.69
N TYR A 1172 -2.22 -2.86 -20.87
CA TYR A 1172 -2.34 -2.67 -19.42
C TYR A 1172 -1.67 -1.35 -19.02
N HIS A 1173 -2.34 -0.56 -18.17
CA HIS A 1173 -1.80 0.69 -17.64
C HIS A 1173 -2.08 0.83 -16.14
N SER A 1174 -1.04 0.73 -15.32
CA SER A 1174 -1.08 1.04 -13.88
C SER A 1174 -0.09 2.13 -13.46
N ASN A 1175 0.73 2.64 -14.39
CA ASN A 1175 1.77 3.64 -14.11
C ASN A 1175 1.22 5.06 -13.92
N VAL A 1176 0.50 5.26 -12.81
CA VAL A 1176 -0.23 6.49 -12.49
C VAL A 1176 0.29 7.15 -11.20
N SER A 1177 0.26 8.48 -11.19
CA SER A 1177 0.65 9.33 -10.06
C SER A 1177 -0.42 9.42 -8.98
N ASP A 1178 -1.69 9.60 -9.38
CA ASP A 1178 -2.84 9.66 -8.47
C ASP A 1178 -3.26 8.25 -8.01
N GLY A 1179 -3.34 8.06 -6.69
CA GLY A 1179 -3.81 6.83 -6.07
C GLY A 1179 -5.32 6.77 -5.77
N ASN A 1180 -6.07 7.86 -5.97
CA ASN A 1180 -7.49 7.92 -5.60
C ASN A 1180 -8.34 6.94 -6.43
N HIS A 1181 -9.17 6.14 -5.73
CA HIS A 1181 -9.99 5.12 -6.37
C HIS A 1181 -11.01 5.73 -7.34
N CYS A 1182 -11.04 5.24 -8.58
CA CYS A 1182 -11.92 5.71 -9.67
C CYS A 1182 -11.77 7.20 -10.05
N ALA A 1183 -10.82 7.93 -9.48
CA ALA A 1183 -10.50 9.28 -9.89
C ALA A 1183 -9.96 9.31 -11.33
N TRP A 1184 -10.21 10.41 -12.05
CA TRP A 1184 -9.66 10.59 -13.39
C TRP A 1184 -8.15 10.83 -13.33
N LYS A 1185 -7.40 10.02 -14.08
CA LYS A 1185 -5.93 10.06 -14.14
C LYS A 1185 -5.54 10.53 -15.53
N SER A 1186 -4.73 11.59 -15.62
CA SER A 1186 -4.35 12.20 -16.90
C SER A 1186 -3.58 11.25 -17.82
N GLU A 1187 -2.87 10.32 -17.19
CA GLU A 1187 -2.05 9.26 -17.74
C GLU A 1187 -2.89 8.24 -18.55
N PHE A 1188 -4.16 8.05 -18.18
CA PHE A 1188 -5.12 7.23 -18.95
C PHE A 1188 -5.58 7.91 -20.26
N ALA A 1189 -5.40 9.22 -20.41
CA ALA A 1189 -6.04 9.98 -21.48
C ALA A 1189 -5.55 9.63 -22.89
N GLN A 1190 -4.25 9.33 -23.05
CA GLN A 1190 -3.68 8.91 -24.34
C GLN A 1190 -4.01 7.45 -24.65
N PRO A 1191 -3.74 6.45 -23.76
CA PRO A 1191 -4.22 5.08 -23.90
C PRO A 1191 -5.68 4.97 -24.35
N LEU A 1192 -6.57 5.75 -23.72
CA LEU A 1192 -8.00 5.75 -24.05
C LEU A 1192 -8.27 6.30 -25.47
N ARG A 1193 -7.57 7.35 -25.91
CA ARG A 1193 -7.69 7.85 -27.29
C ARG A 1193 -7.24 6.81 -28.31
N ASP A 1194 -6.11 6.14 -28.07
CA ASP A 1194 -5.55 5.17 -29.01
C ASP A 1194 -6.46 3.95 -29.20
N HIS A 1195 -6.97 3.39 -28.11
CA HIS A 1195 -7.89 2.26 -28.19
C HIS A 1195 -9.24 2.66 -28.81
N VAL A 1196 -9.77 3.84 -28.48
CA VAL A 1196 -11.00 4.37 -29.12
C VAL A 1196 -10.80 4.63 -30.61
N SER A 1197 -9.64 5.17 -31.01
CA SER A 1197 -9.29 5.40 -32.42
C SER A 1197 -9.23 4.08 -33.19
N LYS A 1198 -8.49 3.10 -32.66
CA LYS A 1198 -8.34 1.77 -33.25
C LYS A 1198 -9.66 1.01 -33.33
N PHE A 1199 -10.26 0.67 -32.19
CA PHE A 1199 -11.35 -0.29 -32.11
C PHE A 1199 -12.75 0.29 -32.39
N LEU A 1200 -12.97 1.58 -32.11
CA LEU A 1200 -14.30 2.20 -32.27
C LEU A 1200 -14.39 3.17 -33.45
N LYS A 1201 -13.27 3.45 -34.15
CA LYS A 1201 -13.24 4.38 -35.28
C LYS A 1201 -12.49 3.87 -36.52
N GLY A 1202 -11.76 2.75 -36.43
CA GLY A 1202 -10.98 2.20 -37.55
C GLY A 1202 -9.77 3.06 -37.94
N GLY A 1203 -9.26 3.88 -37.02
CA GLY A 1203 -8.01 4.63 -37.19
C GLY A 1203 -6.80 3.87 -36.65
N SER A 1204 -5.63 4.50 -36.68
CA SER A 1204 -4.45 4.04 -35.96
C SER A 1204 -4.46 4.49 -34.48
N GLY A 1205 -3.66 3.83 -33.65
CA GLY A 1205 -3.45 4.18 -32.24
C GLY A 1205 -2.47 3.22 -31.57
N THR A 1206 -1.54 3.75 -30.75
CA THR A 1206 -0.50 2.96 -30.07
C THR A 1206 -1.12 2.07 -29.00
N THR A 1207 -1.01 0.75 -29.17
CA THR A 1207 -1.75 -0.27 -28.40
C THR A 1207 -0.92 -1.56 -28.36
N GLY A 1208 -1.00 -2.33 -27.26
CA GLY A 1208 -0.21 -3.54 -27.02
C GLY A 1208 0.74 -3.49 -25.82
N PHE A 1209 0.88 -2.33 -25.20
CA PHE A 1209 1.86 -2.08 -24.14
C PHE A 1209 1.42 -2.59 -22.76
N ILE A 1210 2.40 -2.93 -21.93
CA ILE A 1210 2.22 -3.20 -20.50
C ILE A 1210 2.96 -2.10 -19.72
N ASN A 1211 2.27 -1.00 -19.39
CA ASN A 1211 2.82 0.14 -18.66
C ASN A 1211 2.44 0.05 -17.17
N ALA A 1212 3.15 -0.83 -16.44
CA ALA A 1212 3.00 -0.99 -15.01
C ALA A 1212 3.88 0.01 -14.23
N ARG A 1213 3.43 0.44 -13.05
CA ARG A 1213 4.27 1.25 -12.14
C ARG A 1213 5.44 0.43 -11.61
N SER A 1214 6.62 1.05 -11.46
CA SER A 1214 7.75 0.42 -10.77
C SER A 1214 7.32 -0.08 -9.38
N GLY A 1215 7.73 -1.30 -9.02
CA GLY A 1215 7.33 -1.97 -7.79
C GLY A 1215 5.93 -2.60 -7.78
N SER A 1216 5.15 -2.52 -8.87
CA SER A 1216 3.79 -3.12 -8.97
C SER A 1216 3.70 -4.38 -9.84
N THR A 1217 4.85 -5.00 -10.14
CA THR A 1217 5.02 -6.11 -11.10
C THR A 1217 5.47 -7.38 -10.40
N VAL A 1218 5.03 -8.55 -10.89
CA VAL A 1218 5.50 -9.87 -10.42
C VAL A 1218 6.16 -10.68 -11.53
N ASN A 1219 7.02 -11.64 -11.17
CA ASN A 1219 7.60 -12.59 -12.12
C ASN A 1219 6.55 -13.61 -12.57
N VAL A 1220 5.83 -13.30 -13.64
CA VAL A 1220 4.70 -14.11 -14.15
C VAL A 1220 5.14 -15.48 -14.65
N ASP A 1221 6.37 -15.62 -15.16
CA ASP A 1221 6.92 -16.90 -15.60
C ASP A 1221 7.13 -17.90 -14.46
N SER A 1222 7.27 -17.44 -13.20
CA SER A 1222 7.29 -18.33 -12.04
C SER A 1222 5.95 -19.06 -11.79
N TYR A 1223 4.86 -18.62 -12.46
CA TYR A 1223 3.52 -19.21 -12.41
C TYR A 1223 3.09 -19.81 -13.76
N ILE A 1224 3.96 -19.86 -14.77
CA ILE A 1224 3.64 -20.40 -16.11
C ILE A 1224 4.54 -21.61 -16.41
N ASN A 1225 3.92 -22.77 -16.61
CA ASN A 1225 4.59 -24.02 -16.99
C ASN A 1225 4.25 -24.48 -18.42
N TRP A 1226 3.79 -23.55 -19.25
CA TRP A 1226 3.40 -23.77 -20.64
C TRP A 1226 4.07 -22.73 -21.54
N THR A 1227 4.24 -23.06 -22.82
CA THR A 1227 4.86 -22.18 -23.82
C THR A 1227 3.80 -21.55 -24.73
N THR A 1228 3.99 -20.27 -25.08
CA THR A 1228 3.19 -19.60 -26.11
C THR A 1228 3.41 -20.29 -27.46
N PRO A 1229 2.39 -20.89 -28.11
CA PRO A 1229 2.56 -21.50 -29.42
C PRO A 1229 2.56 -20.45 -30.52
N ASN A 1230 3.38 -20.65 -31.55
CA ASN A 1230 3.20 -19.98 -32.83
C ASN A 1230 2.13 -20.76 -33.63
N LEU A 1231 0.92 -20.21 -33.73
CA LEU A 1231 -0.24 -20.88 -34.34
C LEU A 1231 -0.34 -20.54 -35.84
N SER A 1232 -0.59 -21.55 -36.68
CA SER A 1232 -0.81 -21.36 -38.11
C SER A 1232 -2.19 -20.77 -38.42
N GLY A 1233 -2.43 -20.47 -39.71
CA GLY A 1233 -3.77 -20.20 -40.24
C GLY A 1233 -4.33 -18.82 -39.92
N GLN A 1234 -5.66 -18.73 -39.93
CA GLN A 1234 -6.43 -17.51 -39.67
C GLN A 1234 -7.44 -17.75 -38.55
N LEU A 1235 -7.87 -16.67 -37.90
CA LEU A 1235 -8.90 -16.73 -36.86
C LEU A 1235 -10.28 -16.98 -37.49
N ASP A 1236 -10.99 -18.01 -37.01
CA ASP A 1236 -12.34 -18.36 -37.43
C ASP A 1236 -13.36 -17.63 -36.56
N PHE A 1237 -14.07 -16.63 -37.11
CA PHE A 1237 -15.08 -15.80 -36.43
C PHE A 1237 -16.17 -15.36 -37.39
#